data_AF-A0A956DTZ3-F1
#
_entry.id   AF-A0A956DTZ3-F1
#
_cell.length_a   1.000
_cell.length_b   1.000
_cell.length_c   1.000
_cell.angle_alpha   90.00
_cell.angle_beta   90.00
_cell.angle_gamma   90.00
#
_symmetry.space_group_name_H-M   'P 1'
#
loop_
_entity.id
_entity.type
_entity.pdbx_description
1 polymer ?
#
loop_
_entity_poly.entity_id
_entity_poly.type
_entity_poly.pdbx_seq_one_letter_code
_entity_poly.pdbx_strand_id
1 'polypeptide(L)'
;MTKIIHNGVVIDQATQLGVDAGYRVEAWDASGVIPDMLGYGVTDDDGRFTLVQTAENVNALFGARRAVAYLRVLKLSAAGPATVVADTRDDTTWDLRASTSSSRIFADLAGLGSVEELAKLVVRGVLNDVEGGPVDPAGMTARAYDIRLQSEVALASVAVSLDGRGRYRIEYDPSELGSKVRPDLQVRINAAAVIAQSEIQCGAPPALVLDLITDGTATLLPAGTAYRGPIGEAETTTSVTPHLDGASIPALSDAQVESLACTAGVDASRVYALRDADILATATSGSSLTRGVFYGLIRQGIGSTEDAMFSVPAAQLRRALAAAVEARDTAYLDETELDEVEAELVEHQVTRAFVDTASNEANFGDMVQIALDETGTETDAAKAFVRRYARRDGESIETFWFLPRDLTSLVLWLRADRNVTQTTGNVTAWGDQSADGNDASEAVDTPSYVADAGSGLPGIVFDAVGPGGDPENVTIPFTETSTSLTVVVRMIQGGSGYRVALSSVGSPKLLFFVDDGNGFVGVDDGTVRQAGATATNGEHTYAWVVDGEAASLATYLDGAELGTASIAATGQLNTDTALGKEDGGTTGPVQSTLYEVLVFNRALDADELQRVHDYILANPWLDETYAVRNRLQLTLQWGALARYHKPMLARLEALREGATATSLRDLATFTKSDWDAQVALTGAPADIPGADEAERKDNYAKLLTRTMEQAMFTAHLQGRVAAIASPTGTDTNVVTVLSNPANDWFELGRTRVATFAETGDFTGVTPGAETEAVVKRLKQYERLYKLTDEYDVMESFLTAGLDSAHAVSNKGVTQLMAATGLSQQAAEQVQKAAKCQAHKAMHLWGMFNANLSGPTMVAVANYTKPSATLSPAQQADWESMFGSLNMCRCEHCRSVYSAAAYMVDMLQF
;
A
#
# COMPACT_ATOMS: atom_id res chain seq x y z
N MET A 1 -21.43 30.36 -12.41
CA MET A 1 -20.67 31.15 -13.41
C MET A 1 -20.27 32.51 -12.84
N THR A 2 -18.99 32.86 -12.91
CA THR A 2 -18.48 34.18 -12.48
C THR A 2 -18.81 35.24 -13.54
N LYS A 3 -19.64 36.22 -13.17
CA LYS A 3 -20.06 37.31 -14.05
C LYS A 3 -18.99 38.40 -14.12
N ILE A 4 -18.81 38.93 -15.32
CA ILE A 4 -17.93 40.05 -15.66
C ILE A 4 -18.85 41.18 -16.11
N ILE A 5 -18.90 42.27 -15.34
CA ILE A 5 -19.90 43.32 -15.51
C ILE A 5 -19.21 44.63 -15.92
N HIS A 6 -19.74 45.27 -16.96
CA HIS A 6 -19.36 46.61 -17.36
C HIS A 6 -20.58 47.54 -17.25
N ASN A 7 -20.48 48.55 -16.39
CA ASN A 7 -21.54 49.54 -16.21
C ASN A 7 -21.13 50.86 -16.86
N GLY A 8 -22.00 51.48 -17.63
CA GLY A 8 -21.65 52.78 -18.22
C GLY A 8 -22.83 53.72 -18.30
N VAL A 9 -22.51 54.96 -18.70
CA VAL A 9 -23.50 55.98 -19.04
C VAL A 9 -23.12 56.60 -20.38
N VAL A 10 -24.10 56.70 -21.27
CA VAL A 10 -23.98 57.42 -22.54
C VAL A 10 -24.49 58.84 -22.32
N ILE A 11 -23.65 59.82 -22.62
CA ILE A 11 -23.88 61.24 -22.39
C ILE A 11 -23.93 61.94 -23.74
N ASP A 12 -24.97 62.72 -24.00
CA ASP A 12 -25.04 63.59 -25.17
C ASP A 12 -23.99 64.70 -25.05
N GLN A 13 -23.09 64.80 -26.04
CA GLN A 13 -22.04 65.81 -26.08
C GLN A 13 -22.59 67.25 -26.04
N ALA A 14 -23.77 67.50 -26.62
CA ALA A 14 -24.34 68.83 -26.70
C ALA A 14 -24.95 69.29 -25.37
N THR A 15 -25.73 68.43 -24.72
CA THR A 15 -26.47 68.77 -23.50
C THR A 15 -25.73 68.41 -22.21
N GLN A 16 -24.71 67.55 -22.29
CA GLN A 16 -24.00 66.97 -21.14
C GLN A 16 -24.92 66.18 -20.18
N LEU A 17 -26.09 65.77 -20.66
CA LEU A 17 -27.03 64.90 -19.94
C LEU A 17 -26.97 63.47 -20.49
N GLY A 18 -27.48 62.50 -19.71
CA GLY A 18 -27.67 61.14 -20.20
C GLY A 18 -28.59 61.14 -21.43
N VAL A 19 -28.29 60.28 -22.40
CA VAL A 19 -29.18 60.09 -23.55
C VAL A 19 -30.47 59.39 -23.13
N ASP A 20 -31.56 59.60 -23.87
CA ASP A 20 -32.84 58.91 -23.61
C ASP A 20 -32.71 57.38 -23.65
N ALA A 21 -33.72 56.67 -23.13
CA ALA A 21 -33.77 55.22 -23.23
C ALA A 21 -33.82 54.73 -24.69
N GLY A 22 -33.25 53.56 -24.95
CA GLY A 22 -33.36 52.89 -26.25
C GLY A 22 -32.14 52.97 -27.16
N TYR A 23 -31.02 53.57 -26.73
CA TYR A 23 -29.75 53.45 -27.44
C TYR A 23 -29.11 52.10 -27.12
N ARG A 24 -28.68 51.38 -28.15
CA ARG A 24 -28.01 50.08 -28.01
C ARG A 24 -26.51 50.30 -27.84
N VAL A 25 -25.91 49.70 -26.82
CA VAL A 25 -24.46 49.70 -26.60
C VAL A 25 -23.93 48.31 -26.87
N GLU A 26 -22.97 48.18 -27.78
CA GLU A 26 -22.36 46.91 -28.18
C GLU A 26 -20.89 46.88 -27.81
N ALA A 27 -20.38 45.71 -27.41
CA ALA A 27 -18.97 45.45 -27.16
C ALA A 27 -18.37 44.55 -28.24
N TRP A 28 -17.19 44.90 -28.72
CA TRP A 28 -16.52 44.24 -29.85
C TRP A 28 -15.04 44.03 -29.54
N ASP A 29 -14.46 42.93 -30.03
CA ASP A 29 -13.04 42.61 -29.80
C ASP A 29 -12.12 43.69 -30.39
N ALA A 30 -11.28 44.30 -29.55
CA ALA A 30 -10.32 45.31 -29.97
C ALA A 30 -9.21 44.73 -30.86
N SER A 31 -8.92 43.44 -30.78
CA SER A 31 -7.91 42.77 -31.60
C SER A 31 -8.42 42.29 -32.97
N GLY A 32 -9.74 42.26 -33.17
CA GLY A 32 -10.39 41.76 -34.39
C GLY A 32 -10.26 40.24 -34.60
N VAL A 33 -9.81 39.50 -33.59
CA VAL A 33 -9.68 38.04 -33.63
C VAL A 33 -11.03 37.36 -33.51
N ILE A 34 -11.91 37.91 -32.66
CA ILE A 34 -13.29 37.46 -32.49
C ILE A 34 -14.20 38.40 -33.26
N PRO A 35 -14.77 37.95 -34.40
CA PRO A 35 -15.64 38.79 -35.22
C PRO A 35 -17.06 38.92 -34.64
N ASP A 36 -17.34 38.23 -33.52
CA ASP A 36 -18.66 38.14 -32.91
C ASP A 36 -18.85 39.21 -31.83
N MET A 37 -20.06 39.75 -31.70
CA MET A 37 -20.39 40.74 -30.68
C MET A 37 -20.19 40.14 -29.28
N LEU A 38 -19.36 40.78 -28.45
CA LEU A 38 -18.97 40.28 -27.13
C LEU A 38 -19.92 40.72 -26.03
N GLY A 39 -20.86 41.61 -26.28
CA GLY A 39 -21.78 42.07 -25.26
C GLY A 39 -22.71 43.13 -25.82
N TYR A 40 -23.92 43.20 -25.28
CA TYR A 40 -24.78 44.35 -25.56
C TYR A 40 -25.75 44.65 -24.43
N GLY A 41 -26.22 45.90 -24.44
CA GLY A 41 -27.21 46.45 -23.53
C GLY A 41 -27.94 47.61 -24.18
N VAL A 42 -28.95 48.14 -23.48
CA VAL A 42 -29.74 49.29 -23.93
C VAL A 42 -29.71 50.34 -22.82
N THR A 43 -29.65 51.62 -23.19
CA THR A 43 -29.72 52.72 -22.24
C THR A 43 -31.09 52.82 -21.57
N ASP A 44 -31.09 53.16 -20.28
CA ASP A 44 -32.28 53.63 -19.55
C ASP A 44 -32.53 55.14 -19.77
N ASP A 45 -33.54 55.70 -19.11
CA ASP A 45 -33.93 57.12 -19.23
C ASP A 45 -32.84 58.09 -18.71
N ASP A 46 -31.84 57.59 -17.97
CA ASP A 46 -30.67 58.36 -17.51
C ASP A 46 -29.43 58.10 -18.38
N GLY A 47 -29.58 57.40 -19.51
CA GLY A 47 -28.48 57.01 -20.40
C GLY A 47 -27.61 55.89 -19.86
N ARG A 48 -27.97 55.23 -18.75
CA ARG A 48 -27.15 54.16 -18.15
C ARG A 48 -27.38 52.83 -18.82
N PHE A 49 -26.33 52.02 -18.91
CA PHE A 49 -26.39 50.68 -19.49
C PHE A 49 -25.51 49.69 -18.72
N THR A 50 -25.78 48.40 -18.93
CA THR A 50 -25.02 47.30 -18.34
C THR A 50 -24.72 46.22 -19.37
N LEU A 51 -23.45 45.84 -19.47
CA LEU A 51 -22.97 44.70 -20.25
C LEU A 51 -22.54 43.60 -19.28
N VAL A 52 -22.77 42.35 -19.66
CA VAL A 52 -22.42 41.19 -18.82
C VAL A 52 -21.85 40.09 -19.71
N GLN A 53 -20.72 39.56 -19.27
CA GLN A 53 -20.03 38.38 -19.80
C GLN A 53 -19.76 37.37 -18.67
N THR A 54 -19.30 36.17 -19.00
CA THR A 54 -18.84 35.18 -18.01
C THR A 54 -17.38 34.84 -18.24
N ALA A 55 -16.63 34.61 -17.16
CA ALA A 55 -15.21 34.26 -17.25
C ALA A 55 -14.96 33.00 -18.08
N GLU A 56 -15.84 32.02 -17.96
CA GLU A 56 -15.81 30.76 -18.72
C GLU A 56 -15.96 30.99 -20.22
N ASN A 57 -16.93 31.80 -20.64
CA ASN A 57 -17.13 32.12 -22.05
C ASN A 57 -16.00 33.01 -22.61
N VAL A 58 -15.46 33.94 -21.82
CA VAL A 58 -14.27 34.72 -22.22
C VAL A 58 -13.07 33.81 -22.43
N ASN A 59 -12.85 32.83 -21.54
CA ASN A 59 -11.78 31.84 -21.70
C ASN A 59 -12.01 30.96 -22.93
N ALA A 60 -13.23 30.52 -23.20
CA ALA A 60 -13.56 29.74 -24.39
C ALA A 60 -13.36 30.54 -25.70
N LEU A 61 -13.68 31.84 -25.70
CA LEU A 61 -13.51 32.71 -26.87
C LEU A 61 -12.05 33.10 -27.12
N PHE A 62 -11.29 33.46 -26.07
CA PHE A 62 -9.96 34.05 -26.21
C PHE A 62 -8.79 33.09 -25.86
N GLY A 63 -9.04 31.98 -25.18
CA GLY A 63 -8.00 31.11 -24.63
C GLY A 63 -7.03 31.91 -23.76
N ALA A 64 -5.72 31.73 -23.98
CA ALA A 64 -4.67 32.49 -23.30
C ALA A 64 -4.51 33.95 -23.79
N ARG A 65 -5.15 34.34 -24.90
CA ARG A 65 -4.96 35.68 -25.53
C ARG A 65 -5.51 36.80 -24.68
N ARG A 66 -5.06 38.04 -24.90
CA ARG A 66 -5.59 39.24 -24.24
C ARG A 66 -7.03 39.49 -24.70
N ALA A 67 -7.96 39.62 -23.76
CA ALA A 67 -9.39 39.81 -24.03
C ALA A 67 -9.81 41.25 -23.68
N VAL A 68 -9.86 42.13 -24.68
CA VAL A 68 -10.22 43.55 -24.51
C VAL A 68 -11.26 43.92 -25.55
N ALA A 69 -12.32 44.59 -25.12
CA ALA A 69 -13.39 45.05 -25.99
C ALA A 69 -13.43 46.57 -26.09
N TYR A 70 -13.79 47.11 -27.25
CA TYR A 70 -14.25 48.49 -27.40
C TYR A 70 -15.78 48.53 -27.51
N LEU A 71 -16.37 49.70 -27.28
CA LEU A 71 -17.81 49.90 -27.23
C LEU A 71 -18.30 50.75 -28.41
N ARG A 72 -19.45 50.40 -28.97
CA ARG A 72 -20.19 51.21 -29.95
C ARG A 72 -21.57 51.55 -29.41
N VAL A 73 -22.03 52.77 -29.61
CA VAL A 73 -23.38 53.21 -29.25
C VAL A 73 -24.17 53.46 -30.51
N LEU A 74 -25.32 52.82 -30.63
CA LEU A 74 -26.20 52.88 -31.78
C LEU A 74 -27.56 53.44 -31.41
N LYS A 75 -28.03 54.40 -32.20
CA LYS A 75 -29.41 54.87 -32.19
C LYS A 75 -30.25 53.96 -33.07
N LEU A 76 -31.21 53.26 -32.46
CA LEU A 76 -32.12 52.38 -33.17
C LEU A 76 -33.16 53.18 -33.96
N SER A 77 -33.52 52.72 -35.15
CA SER A 77 -34.64 53.27 -35.92
C SER A 77 -35.81 52.28 -35.92
N ALA A 78 -37.04 52.77 -35.98
CA ALA A 78 -38.25 51.93 -35.83
C ALA A 78 -38.48 50.92 -36.97
N ALA A 79 -37.80 51.07 -38.12
CA ALA A 79 -38.01 50.22 -39.31
C ALA A 79 -36.78 50.14 -40.25
N GLY A 80 -35.58 50.45 -39.78
CA GLY A 80 -34.38 50.56 -40.63
C GLY A 80 -33.05 50.45 -39.88
N PRO A 81 -31.92 50.57 -40.58
CA PRO A 81 -30.58 50.37 -40.02
C PRO A 81 -30.26 51.36 -38.90
N ALA A 82 -29.42 50.94 -37.96
CA ALA A 82 -29.08 51.73 -36.79
C ALA A 82 -27.97 52.74 -37.14
N THR A 83 -27.98 53.90 -36.47
CA THR A 83 -26.94 54.93 -36.67
C THR A 83 -25.93 54.88 -35.53
N VAL A 84 -24.65 54.74 -35.83
CA VAL A 84 -23.58 54.76 -34.80
C VAL A 84 -23.36 56.21 -34.34
N VAL A 85 -23.62 56.48 -33.06
CA VAL A 85 -23.49 57.82 -32.44
C VAL A 85 -22.27 57.94 -31.51
N ALA A 86 -21.58 56.83 -31.22
CA ALA A 86 -20.27 56.80 -30.56
C ALA A 86 -19.50 55.50 -30.86
N ASP A 87 -18.17 55.57 -30.93
CA ASP A 87 -17.25 54.41 -31.00
C ASP A 87 -16.04 54.70 -30.08
N THR A 88 -15.72 53.79 -29.16
CA THR A 88 -14.67 53.98 -28.15
C THR A 88 -13.34 53.30 -28.50
N ARG A 89 -13.17 52.77 -29.72
CA ARG A 89 -11.98 51.98 -30.12
C ARG A 89 -10.65 52.66 -29.83
N ASP A 90 -10.61 53.99 -29.94
CA ASP A 90 -9.39 54.79 -29.79
C ASP A 90 -9.27 55.50 -28.42
N ASP A 91 -10.19 55.25 -27.49
CA ASP A 91 -10.26 55.98 -26.20
C ASP A 91 -10.45 55.03 -25.00
N THR A 92 -11.64 54.44 -24.85
CA THR A 92 -12.01 53.64 -23.69
C THR A 92 -12.26 52.18 -24.06
N THR A 93 -11.56 51.26 -23.41
CA THR A 93 -11.75 49.81 -23.60
C THR A 93 -12.21 49.10 -22.32
N TRP A 94 -12.96 48.01 -22.48
CA TRP A 94 -13.35 47.09 -21.43
C TRP A 94 -12.41 45.88 -21.39
N ASP A 95 -11.68 45.72 -20.28
CA ASP A 95 -10.92 44.50 -19.99
C ASP A 95 -11.87 43.38 -19.55
N LEU A 96 -11.99 42.34 -20.37
CA LEU A 96 -12.89 41.20 -20.17
C LEU A 96 -12.36 40.20 -19.14
N ARG A 97 -11.23 40.46 -18.48
CA ARG A 97 -10.72 39.67 -17.35
C ARG A 97 -10.80 40.42 -16.01
N ALA A 98 -11.18 41.69 -16.01
CA ALA A 98 -11.44 42.45 -14.80
C ALA A 98 -12.87 42.18 -14.28
N SER A 99 -13.04 41.91 -12.98
CA SER A 99 -14.33 41.50 -12.39
C SER A 99 -15.44 42.53 -12.52
N THR A 100 -15.13 43.84 -12.48
CA THR A 100 -16.08 44.92 -12.74
C THR A 100 -15.36 46.13 -13.31
N SER A 101 -15.97 46.80 -14.29
CA SER A 101 -15.44 48.03 -14.88
C SER A 101 -16.56 49.02 -15.20
N SER A 102 -16.20 50.29 -15.40
CA SER A 102 -17.17 51.30 -15.81
C SER A 102 -16.63 52.30 -16.82
N SER A 103 -17.53 52.91 -17.60
CA SER A 103 -17.18 53.91 -18.61
C SER A 103 -18.20 55.05 -18.68
N ARG A 104 -17.74 56.21 -19.18
CA ARG A 104 -18.59 57.31 -19.63
C ARG A 104 -18.36 57.48 -21.12
N ILE A 105 -19.40 57.37 -21.92
CA ILE A 105 -19.31 57.43 -23.39
C ILE A 105 -20.00 58.70 -23.84
N PHE A 106 -19.28 59.56 -24.55
CA PHE A 106 -19.82 60.80 -25.08
C PHE A 106 -20.33 60.58 -26.52
N ALA A 107 -21.64 60.63 -26.71
CA ALA A 107 -22.28 60.43 -28.00
C ALA A 107 -22.54 61.75 -28.74
N ASP A 108 -22.22 61.78 -30.03
CA ASP A 108 -22.59 62.87 -30.93
C ASP A 108 -23.94 62.56 -31.57
N LEU A 109 -25.02 63.11 -31.00
CA LEU A 109 -26.37 62.91 -31.49
C LEU A 109 -26.73 63.77 -32.72
N ALA A 110 -25.90 64.76 -33.05
CA ALA A 110 -26.11 65.68 -34.17
C ALA A 110 -25.32 65.27 -35.43
N GLY A 111 -24.31 64.41 -35.27
CA GLY A 111 -23.48 63.89 -36.35
C GLY A 111 -24.21 62.93 -37.30
N LEU A 112 -23.78 62.92 -38.57
CA LEU A 112 -24.15 61.89 -39.55
C LEU A 112 -23.31 60.62 -39.27
N GLY A 113 -23.72 59.84 -38.28
CA GLY A 113 -23.11 58.55 -37.97
C GLY A 113 -23.19 57.55 -39.12
N SER A 114 -22.34 56.51 -39.11
CA SER A 114 -22.46 55.42 -40.07
C SER A 114 -23.76 54.65 -39.84
N VAL A 115 -24.40 54.25 -40.93
CA VAL A 115 -25.61 53.44 -40.92
C VAL A 115 -25.17 51.97 -41.01
N GLU A 116 -25.48 51.18 -39.97
CA GLU A 116 -25.07 49.77 -39.85
C GLU A 116 -26.28 48.86 -39.60
N GLU A 117 -26.18 47.61 -40.08
CA GLU A 117 -27.11 46.55 -39.69
C GLU A 117 -26.85 46.13 -38.24
N LEU A 118 -27.90 45.70 -37.54
CA LEU A 118 -27.75 45.21 -36.18
C LEU A 118 -26.95 43.90 -36.17
N ALA A 119 -25.97 43.82 -35.28
CA ALA A 119 -25.22 42.59 -35.10
C ALA A 119 -26.11 41.45 -34.63
N LYS A 120 -25.94 40.30 -35.28
CA LYS A 120 -26.58 39.04 -34.91
C LYS A 120 -25.99 38.50 -33.61
N LEU A 121 -26.79 37.71 -32.92
CA LEU A 121 -26.34 36.87 -31.80
C LEU A 121 -25.85 35.55 -32.36
N VAL A 122 -24.84 34.98 -31.70
CA VAL A 122 -24.07 33.84 -32.19
C VAL A 122 -23.90 32.83 -31.05
N VAL A 123 -24.26 31.58 -31.33
CA VAL A 123 -23.80 30.43 -30.54
C VAL A 123 -23.00 29.50 -31.43
N ARG A 124 -21.82 29.08 -30.97
CA ARG A 124 -20.91 28.19 -31.70
C ARG A 124 -20.36 27.11 -30.79
N GLY A 125 -19.95 25.99 -31.35
CA GLY A 125 -19.34 24.92 -30.58
C GLY A 125 -18.98 23.72 -31.43
N VAL A 126 -18.55 22.66 -30.77
CA VAL A 126 -18.23 21.36 -31.35
C VAL A 126 -19.14 20.29 -30.75
N LEU A 127 -19.63 19.39 -31.60
CA LEU A 127 -20.23 18.12 -31.21
C LEU A 127 -19.12 17.07 -31.11
N ASN A 128 -18.93 16.53 -29.92
CA ASN A 128 -18.00 15.44 -29.64
C ASN A 128 -18.76 14.18 -29.20
N ASP A 129 -18.07 13.05 -29.13
CA ASP A 129 -18.60 11.90 -28.40
C ASP A 129 -18.46 12.10 -26.88
N VAL A 130 -18.94 11.15 -26.08
CA VAL A 130 -18.84 11.17 -24.60
C VAL A 130 -17.37 11.19 -24.09
N GLU A 131 -16.43 10.72 -24.90
CA GLU A 131 -15.00 10.66 -24.64
C GLU A 131 -14.25 11.91 -25.13
N GLY A 132 -14.94 12.78 -25.88
CA GLY A 132 -14.41 14.00 -26.45
C GLY A 132 -13.73 13.83 -27.81
N GLY A 133 -13.93 12.68 -28.46
CA GLY A 133 -13.54 12.39 -29.83
C GLY A 133 -14.52 12.92 -30.89
N PRO A 134 -14.15 12.84 -32.18
CA PRO A 134 -14.95 13.34 -33.29
C PRO A 134 -16.16 12.45 -33.60
N VAL A 135 -17.29 13.06 -33.95
CA VAL A 135 -18.54 12.38 -34.34
C VAL A 135 -18.79 12.56 -35.84
N ASP A 136 -19.34 11.55 -36.53
CA ASP A 136 -19.85 11.69 -37.91
C ASP A 136 -21.09 12.60 -37.92
N PRO A 137 -21.01 13.83 -38.46
CA PRO A 137 -22.09 14.81 -38.38
C PRO A 137 -23.11 14.68 -39.53
N ALA A 138 -23.02 13.64 -40.37
CA ALA A 138 -23.89 13.47 -41.52
C ALA A 138 -25.38 13.47 -41.13
N GLY A 139 -26.13 14.42 -41.69
CA GLY A 139 -27.58 14.57 -41.44
C GLY A 139 -27.96 15.22 -40.11
N MET A 140 -26.98 15.72 -39.33
CA MET A 140 -27.22 16.37 -38.05
C MET A 140 -27.42 17.89 -38.21
N THR A 141 -28.35 18.45 -37.44
CA THR A 141 -28.64 19.89 -37.41
C THR A 141 -28.61 20.44 -35.98
N ALA A 142 -27.85 21.51 -35.76
CA ALA A 142 -27.85 22.25 -34.50
C ALA A 142 -28.92 23.33 -34.54
N ARG A 143 -29.76 23.42 -33.50
CA ARG A 143 -30.85 24.39 -33.40
C ARG A 143 -30.86 25.08 -32.04
N ALA A 144 -31.04 26.40 -32.05
CA ALA A 144 -31.10 27.23 -30.85
C ALA A 144 -32.54 27.59 -30.48
N TYR A 145 -32.83 27.58 -29.17
CA TYR A 145 -34.14 27.89 -28.59
C TYR A 145 -34.00 28.92 -27.47
N ASP A 146 -34.89 29.91 -27.42
CA ASP A 146 -35.15 30.74 -26.23
C ASP A 146 -36.21 30.03 -25.38
N ILE A 147 -35.78 29.53 -24.21
CA ILE A 147 -36.64 28.83 -23.26
C ILE A 147 -37.35 29.87 -22.39
N ARG A 148 -38.66 29.67 -22.19
CA ARG A 148 -39.52 30.54 -21.36
C ARG A 148 -40.25 29.69 -20.35
N LEU A 149 -40.83 30.34 -19.34
CA LEU A 149 -41.49 29.66 -18.23
C LEU A 149 -42.57 28.65 -18.66
N GLN A 150 -43.27 28.90 -19.76
CA GLN A 150 -44.36 28.06 -20.27
C GLN A 150 -44.28 27.78 -21.78
N SER A 151 -43.21 28.20 -22.45
CA SER A 151 -43.06 28.06 -23.90
C SER A 151 -41.60 28.04 -24.32
N GLU A 152 -41.33 27.60 -25.54
CA GLU A 152 -40.02 27.73 -26.19
C GLU A 152 -40.20 28.43 -27.53
N VAL A 153 -39.23 29.26 -27.91
CA VAL A 153 -39.17 29.91 -29.23
C VAL A 153 -37.94 29.41 -29.95
N ALA A 154 -38.14 28.75 -31.09
CA ALA A 154 -37.04 28.36 -31.96
C ALA A 154 -36.49 29.60 -32.68
N LEU A 155 -35.17 29.80 -32.59
CA LEU A 155 -34.48 30.95 -33.16
C LEU A 155 -33.99 30.59 -34.58
N ALA A 156 -32.79 30.01 -34.67
CA ALA A 156 -32.21 29.56 -35.94
C ALA A 156 -31.65 28.12 -35.87
N SER A 157 -31.40 27.52 -37.02
CA SER A 157 -30.79 26.19 -37.16
C SER A 157 -29.73 26.16 -38.25
N VAL A 158 -28.70 25.34 -38.07
CA VAL A 158 -27.61 25.13 -39.03
C VAL A 158 -27.27 23.64 -39.13
N ALA A 159 -26.75 23.18 -40.27
CA ALA A 159 -26.14 21.85 -40.36
C ALA A 159 -24.84 21.81 -39.55
N VAL A 160 -24.57 20.70 -38.86
CA VAL A 160 -23.26 20.46 -38.23
C VAL A 160 -22.23 20.22 -39.34
N SER A 161 -21.05 20.83 -39.21
CA SER A 161 -20.02 20.85 -40.24
C SER A 161 -19.51 19.45 -40.57
N LEU A 162 -19.43 19.14 -41.87
CA LEU A 162 -18.91 17.88 -42.41
C LEU A 162 -17.37 17.83 -42.48
N ASP A 163 -16.67 18.73 -41.77
CA ASP A 163 -15.21 18.82 -41.73
C ASP A 163 -14.54 17.75 -40.84
N GLY A 164 -15.32 16.80 -40.31
CA GLY A 164 -14.88 15.78 -39.37
C GLY A 164 -14.57 16.32 -37.97
N ARG A 165 -14.87 17.60 -37.69
CA ARG A 165 -14.63 18.25 -36.39
C ARG A 165 -15.91 18.67 -35.69
N GLY A 166 -17.08 18.21 -36.14
CA GLY A 166 -18.37 18.41 -35.46
C GLY A 166 -18.77 19.87 -35.21
N ARG A 167 -18.19 20.85 -35.93
CA ARG A 167 -18.39 22.27 -35.63
C ARG A 167 -19.78 22.75 -36.02
N TYR A 168 -20.39 23.61 -35.21
CA TYR A 168 -21.61 24.30 -35.58
C TYR A 168 -21.55 25.78 -35.20
N ARG A 169 -22.27 26.61 -35.96
CA ARG A 169 -22.38 28.04 -35.73
C ARG A 169 -23.79 28.51 -36.11
N ILE A 170 -24.57 28.91 -35.11
CA ILE A 170 -25.93 29.39 -35.28
C ILE A 170 -25.93 30.90 -35.08
N GLU A 171 -26.38 31.63 -36.09
CA GLU A 171 -26.60 33.07 -36.02
C GLU A 171 -28.10 33.36 -36.02
N TYR A 172 -28.57 34.22 -35.13
CA TYR A 172 -29.98 34.57 -34.98
C TYR A 172 -30.17 36.06 -34.68
N ASP A 173 -31.31 36.61 -35.08
CA ASP A 173 -31.57 38.04 -34.97
C ASP A 173 -32.10 38.40 -33.56
N PRO A 174 -31.60 39.45 -32.90
CA PRO A 174 -32.14 39.92 -31.62
C PRO A 174 -33.65 40.20 -31.63
N SER A 175 -34.24 40.57 -32.76
CA SER A 175 -35.68 40.82 -32.91
C SER A 175 -36.55 39.57 -32.69
N GLU A 176 -35.99 38.37 -32.85
CA GLU A 176 -36.67 37.10 -32.58
C GLU A 176 -36.96 36.90 -31.07
N LEU A 177 -36.29 37.67 -30.19
CA LEU A 177 -36.43 37.57 -28.73
C LEU A 177 -37.67 38.30 -28.18
N GLY A 178 -38.37 39.09 -29.00
CA GLY A 178 -39.49 39.91 -28.57
C GLY A 178 -39.05 41.03 -27.62
N SER A 179 -39.55 41.05 -26.38
CA SER A 179 -39.19 42.07 -25.37
C SER A 179 -37.94 41.72 -24.55
N LYS A 180 -37.37 40.51 -24.69
CA LYS A 180 -36.15 40.12 -23.99
C LYS A 180 -34.93 40.76 -24.66
N VAL A 181 -34.01 41.26 -23.85
CA VAL A 181 -32.68 41.69 -24.31
C VAL A 181 -31.73 40.50 -24.43
N ARG A 182 -31.94 39.39 -23.72
CA ARG A 182 -31.07 38.20 -23.83
C ARG A 182 -31.92 36.93 -23.77
N PRO A 183 -31.60 35.90 -24.58
CA PRO A 183 -32.31 34.64 -24.52
C PRO A 183 -31.91 33.84 -23.28
N ASP A 184 -32.83 33.00 -22.81
CA ASP A 184 -32.46 31.87 -21.95
C ASP A 184 -32.21 30.68 -22.89
N LEU A 185 -30.96 30.53 -23.32
CA LEU A 185 -30.63 29.78 -24.52
C LEU A 185 -30.46 28.28 -24.25
N GLN A 186 -31.06 27.43 -25.10
CA GLN A 186 -30.73 26.01 -25.18
C GLN A 186 -30.41 25.62 -26.63
N VAL A 187 -29.32 24.89 -26.83
CA VAL A 187 -28.96 24.32 -28.14
C VAL A 187 -29.27 22.83 -28.15
N ARG A 188 -29.91 22.34 -29.22
CA ARG A 188 -30.20 20.92 -29.45
C ARG A 188 -29.61 20.46 -30.77
N ILE A 189 -28.97 19.29 -30.79
CA ILE A 189 -28.57 18.59 -32.00
C ILE A 189 -29.67 17.59 -32.38
N ASN A 190 -30.18 17.73 -33.60
CA ASN A 190 -31.23 16.88 -34.15
C ASN A 190 -30.68 16.03 -35.29
N ALA A 191 -30.94 14.73 -35.23
CA ALA A 191 -30.86 13.79 -36.35
C ALA A 191 -32.29 13.30 -36.68
N ALA A 192 -32.60 12.02 -36.48
CA ALA A 192 -33.99 11.52 -36.49
C ALA A 192 -34.78 11.90 -35.22
N ALA A 193 -34.05 12.11 -34.12
CA ALA A 193 -34.52 12.62 -32.84
C ALA A 193 -33.48 13.60 -32.28
N VAL A 194 -33.75 14.20 -31.12
CA VAL A 194 -32.75 14.98 -30.39
C VAL A 194 -31.71 14.03 -29.81
N ILE A 195 -30.43 14.20 -30.17
CA ILE A 195 -29.32 13.31 -29.75
C ILE A 195 -28.31 13.99 -28.81
N ALA A 196 -28.34 15.32 -28.73
CA ALA A 196 -27.57 16.10 -27.76
C ALA A 196 -28.30 17.40 -27.43
N GLN A 197 -28.15 17.89 -26.21
CA GLN A 197 -28.69 19.20 -25.80
C GLN A 197 -27.83 19.87 -24.73
N SER A 198 -27.78 21.20 -24.74
CA SER A 198 -27.15 21.97 -23.67
C SER A 198 -28.06 22.09 -22.44
N GLU A 199 -27.47 22.45 -21.31
CA GLU A 199 -28.22 23.12 -20.25
C GLU A 199 -28.79 24.46 -20.73
N ILE A 200 -29.78 24.99 -19.99
CA ILE A 200 -30.34 26.31 -20.26
C ILE A 200 -29.38 27.38 -19.77
N GLN A 201 -28.87 28.19 -20.69
CA GLN A 201 -28.01 29.32 -20.40
C GLN A 201 -28.86 30.57 -20.19
N CYS A 202 -29.21 30.83 -18.92
CA CYS A 202 -30.04 31.98 -18.54
C CYS A 202 -29.35 33.31 -18.87
N GLY A 203 -30.02 34.16 -19.64
CA GLY A 203 -29.50 35.46 -20.07
C GLY A 203 -28.18 35.36 -20.85
N ALA A 204 -28.10 34.42 -21.80
CA ALA A 204 -26.91 34.09 -22.57
C ALA A 204 -26.23 35.32 -23.21
N PRO A 205 -24.88 35.36 -23.24
CA PRO A 205 -24.15 36.44 -23.89
C PRO A 205 -24.33 36.39 -25.42
N PRO A 206 -24.08 37.50 -26.13
CA PRO A 206 -24.29 37.58 -27.57
C PRO A 206 -23.39 36.71 -28.43
N ALA A 207 -22.17 36.45 -27.97
CA ALA A 207 -21.29 35.42 -28.51
C ALA A 207 -21.09 34.38 -27.41
N LEU A 208 -21.59 33.17 -27.64
CA LEU A 208 -21.53 32.07 -26.68
C LEU A 208 -20.85 30.85 -27.32
N VAL A 209 -19.93 30.22 -26.58
CA VAL A 209 -19.38 28.90 -26.93
C VAL A 209 -20.08 27.82 -26.11
N LEU A 210 -20.65 26.81 -26.79
CA LEU A 210 -21.28 25.64 -26.16
C LEU A 210 -20.84 24.36 -26.87
N ASP A 211 -19.95 23.59 -26.27
CA ASP A 211 -19.63 22.26 -26.78
C ASP A 211 -20.67 21.25 -26.28
N LEU A 212 -21.04 20.29 -27.14
CA LEU A 212 -22.05 19.28 -26.88
C LEU A 212 -21.46 17.89 -27.07
N ILE A 213 -22.04 16.90 -26.37
CA ILE A 213 -21.66 15.50 -26.50
C ILE A 213 -22.84 14.62 -26.89
N THR A 214 -22.54 13.51 -27.56
CA THR A 214 -23.48 12.43 -27.88
C THR A 214 -22.79 11.09 -27.65
N ASP A 215 -23.53 10.04 -27.34
CA ASP A 215 -23.01 8.66 -27.28
C ASP A 215 -22.97 7.98 -28.65
N GLY A 216 -23.27 8.73 -29.72
CA GLY A 216 -23.36 8.20 -31.09
C GLY A 216 -24.63 7.40 -31.36
N THR A 217 -25.52 7.26 -30.37
CA THR A 217 -26.81 6.59 -30.52
C THR A 217 -27.93 7.61 -30.82
N ALA A 218 -29.12 7.11 -31.16
CA ALA A 218 -30.30 7.96 -31.33
C ALA A 218 -30.94 8.41 -30.00
N THR A 219 -30.20 8.30 -28.89
CA THR A 219 -30.67 8.55 -27.53
C THR A 219 -30.15 9.88 -27.02
N LEU A 220 -31.02 10.64 -26.35
CA LEU A 220 -30.63 11.89 -25.71
C LEU A 220 -29.96 11.60 -24.37
N LEU A 221 -28.72 12.04 -24.21
CA LEU A 221 -28.05 12.03 -22.90
C LEU A 221 -28.85 12.86 -21.88
N PRO A 222 -28.81 12.50 -20.58
CA PRO A 222 -29.46 13.28 -19.53
C PRO A 222 -29.13 14.79 -19.62
N ALA A 223 -30.12 15.64 -19.32
CA ALA A 223 -29.87 17.08 -19.29
C ALA A 223 -28.82 17.41 -18.21
N GLY A 224 -27.76 18.14 -18.59
CA GLY A 224 -26.66 18.49 -17.69
C GLY A 224 -25.41 17.61 -17.82
N THR A 225 -25.38 16.63 -18.73
CA THR A 225 -24.13 15.92 -19.04
C THR A 225 -23.16 16.89 -19.72
N ALA A 226 -22.22 17.41 -18.93
CA ALA A 226 -21.25 18.40 -19.36
C ALA A 226 -20.16 17.76 -20.22
N TYR A 227 -19.78 18.45 -21.31
CA TYR A 227 -18.54 18.16 -22.01
C TYR A 227 -17.36 18.42 -21.07
N ARG A 228 -16.54 17.40 -20.82
CA ARG A 228 -15.38 17.49 -19.90
C ARG A 228 -14.03 17.59 -20.61
N GLY A 229 -14.00 17.82 -21.92
CA GLY A 229 -12.77 17.86 -22.72
C GLY A 229 -12.34 16.48 -23.27
N PRO A 230 -11.35 16.41 -24.17
CA PRO A 230 -10.84 15.15 -24.71
C PRO A 230 -10.09 14.32 -23.64
N ILE A 231 -9.98 13.01 -23.86
CA ILE A 231 -9.13 12.13 -23.04
C ILE A 231 -7.65 12.50 -23.25
N GLY A 232 -6.89 12.54 -22.17
CA GLY A 232 -5.48 12.94 -22.15
C GLY A 232 -4.58 12.10 -23.08
N GLU A 233 -4.80 10.79 -23.16
CA GLU A 233 -4.10 9.89 -24.10
C GLU A 233 -4.37 10.29 -25.56
N ALA A 234 -5.64 10.47 -25.93
CA ALA A 234 -6.06 10.79 -27.29
C ALA A 234 -5.65 12.21 -27.69
N GLU A 235 -5.74 13.18 -26.76
CA GLU A 235 -5.28 14.56 -26.94
C GLU A 235 -3.77 14.60 -27.20
N THR A 236 -2.99 13.85 -26.41
CA THR A 236 -1.53 13.75 -26.56
C THR A 236 -1.18 13.12 -27.90
N THR A 237 -1.80 11.99 -28.25
CA THR A 237 -1.61 11.32 -29.54
C THR A 237 -1.90 12.25 -30.72
N THR A 238 -3.04 12.95 -30.67
CA THR A 238 -3.45 13.90 -31.72
C THR A 238 -2.45 15.03 -31.89
N SER A 239 -1.93 15.55 -30.77
CA SER A 239 -0.99 16.67 -30.76
C SER A 239 0.38 16.28 -31.32
N VAL A 240 0.88 15.08 -31.02
CA VAL A 240 2.24 14.66 -31.43
C VAL A 240 2.29 14.02 -32.82
N THR A 241 1.21 13.36 -33.26
CA THR A 241 1.19 12.58 -34.53
C THR A 241 1.66 13.38 -35.75
N PRO A 242 1.24 14.65 -35.97
CA PRO A 242 1.69 15.44 -37.13
C PRO A 242 3.20 15.72 -37.15
N HIS A 243 3.87 15.56 -36.01
CA HIS A 243 5.28 15.92 -35.80
C HIS A 243 6.21 14.70 -35.73
N LEU A 244 5.69 13.48 -35.91
CA LEU A 244 6.47 12.24 -35.82
C LEU A 244 7.44 12.01 -36.98
N ASP A 245 7.23 12.64 -38.13
CA ASP A 245 8.06 12.47 -39.34
C ASP A 245 8.31 10.99 -39.72
N GLY A 246 7.29 10.14 -39.54
CA GLY A 246 7.35 8.70 -39.81
C GLY A 246 8.03 7.85 -38.73
N ALA A 247 8.49 8.44 -37.61
CA ALA A 247 8.99 7.70 -36.47
C ALA A 247 7.87 6.96 -35.72
N SER A 248 8.22 5.80 -35.16
CA SER A 248 7.34 5.03 -34.28
C SER A 248 7.51 5.51 -32.85
N ILE A 249 6.39 5.84 -32.18
CA ILE A 249 6.34 6.32 -30.79
C ILE A 249 7.18 5.45 -29.82
N PRO A 250 7.02 4.10 -29.75
CA PRO A 250 7.74 3.24 -28.81
C PRO A 250 9.26 3.16 -29.07
N ALA A 251 9.72 3.58 -30.26
CA ALA A 251 11.13 3.57 -30.63
C ALA A 251 11.86 4.91 -30.37
N LEU A 252 11.17 5.91 -29.82
CA LEU A 252 11.73 7.24 -29.57
C LEU A 252 12.71 7.22 -28.37
N SER A 253 13.92 7.73 -28.59
CA SER A 253 14.86 8.05 -27.50
C SER A 253 14.36 9.24 -26.67
N ASP A 254 14.87 9.39 -25.44
CA ASP A 254 14.48 10.48 -24.54
C ASP A 254 14.68 11.87 -25.18
N ALA A 255 15.79 12.06 -25.91
CA ALA A 255 16.05 13.32 -26.62
C ALA A 255 15.01 13.60 -27.73
N GLN A 256 14.50 12.55 -28.39
CA GLN A 256 13.45 12.70 -29.41
C GLN A 256 12.09 12.99 -28.77
N VAL A 257 11.80 12.41 -27.60
CA VAL A 257 10.59 12.72 -26.82
C VAL A 257 10.55 14.19 -26.42
N GLU A 258 11.64 14.73 -25.86
CA GLU A 258 11.73 16.16 -25.49
C GLU A 258 11.53 17.09 -26.70
N SER A 259 12.16 16.76 -27.83
CA SER A 259 12.01 17.52 -29.07
C SER A 259 10.59 17.47 -29.63
N LEU A 260 9.95 16.30 -29.57
CA LEU A 260 8.57 16.08 -30.03
C LEU A 260 7.58 16.86 -29.15
N ALA A 261 7.74 16.77 -27.83
CA ALA A 261 6.94 17.51 -26.86
C ALA A 261 7.03 19.02 -27.08
N CYS A 262 8.25 19.55 -27.26
CA CYS A 262 8.48 20.95 -27.55
C CYS A 262 7.81 21.40 -28.86
N THR A 263 7.91 20.59 -29.92
CA THR A 263 7.35 20.93 -31.24
C THR A 263 5.82 20.87 -31.24
N ALA A 264 5.24 19.87 -30.56
CA ALA A 264 3.81 19.68 -30.43
C ALA A 264 3.15 20.64 -29.41
N GLY A 265 3.96 21.32 -28.57
CA GLY A 265 3.45 22.18 -27.50
C GLY A 265 2.79 21.39 -26.36
N VAL A 266 3.22 20.15 -26.12
CA VAL A 266 2.69 19.24 -25.09
C VAL A 266 3.71 19.06 -23.99
N ASP A 267 3.26 18.83 -22.75
CA ASP A 267 4.14 18.46 -21.64
C ASP A 267 4.89 17.15 -21.94
N ALA A 268 6.22 17.15 -21.75
CA ALA A 268 7.06 15.99 -22.06
C ALA A 268 6.64 14.73 -21.29
N SER A 269 6.13 14.86 -20.06
CA SER A 269 5.66 13.71 -19.26
C SER A 269 4.50 12.97 -19.92
N ARG A 270 3.64 13.67 -20.68
CA ARG A 270 2.57 13.02 -21.44
C ARG A 270 3.13 12.22 -22.61
N VAL A 271 4.16 12.72 -23.28
CA VAL A 271 4.80 12.03 -24.40
C VAL A 271 5.60 10.81 -23.91
N TYR A 272 6.29 10.91 -22.76
CA TYR A 272 6.90 9.76 -22.10
C TYR A 272 5.86 8.70 -21.71
N ALA A 273 4.76 9.11 -21.07
CA ALA A 273 3.68 8.20 -20.70
C ALA A 273 3.08 7.49 -21.92
N LEU A 274 2.89 8.21 -23.04
CA LEU A 274 2.38 7.64 -24.29
C LEU A 274 3.34 6.61 -24.89
N ARG A 275 4.64 6.90 -24.91
CA ARG A 275 5.68 5.97 -25.38
C ARG A 275 5.68 4.70 -24.56
N ASP A 276 5.80 4.84 -23.24
CA ASP A 276 6.00 3.70 -22.35
C ASP A 276 4.71 2.85 -22.23
N ALA A 277 3.54 3.49 -22.30
CA ALA A 277 2.26 2.78 -22.40
C ALA A 277 2.14 1.93 -23.68
N ASP A 278 2.68 2.39 -24.81
CA ASP A 278 2.68 1.62 -26.07
C ASP A 278 3.63 0.42 -25.99
N ILE A 279 4.77 0.57 -25.30
CA ILE A 279 5.70 -0.53 -25.00
C ILE A 279 5.01 -1.60 -24.14
N LEU A 280 4.36 -1.19 -23.05
CA LEU A 280 3.63 -2.09 -22.15
C LEU A 280 2.48 -2.80 -22.87
N ALA A 281 1.66 -2.07 -23.63
CA ALA A 281 0.55 -2.65 -24.40
C ALA A 281 1.04 -3.65 -25.47
N THR A 282 2.23 -3.43 -26.04
CA THR A 282 2.85 -4.38 -26.97
C THR A 282 3.30 -5.65 -26.25
N ALA A 283 3.86 -5.53 -25.04
CA ALA A 283 4.28 -6.68 -24.24
C ALA A 283 3.10 -7.53 -23.77
N THR A 284 1.92 -6.94 -23.63
CA THR A 284 0.66 -7.61 -23.25
C THR A 284 -0.27 -7.83 -24.45
N SER A 285 0.27 -7.93 -25.67
CA SER A 285 -0.56 -8.05 -26.87
C SER A 285 -1.53 -9.26 -26.80
N GLY A 286 -2.79 -9.05 -27.19
CA GLY A 286 -3.82 -10.09 -27.15
C GLY A 286 -4.72 -10.06 -25.91
N SER A 287 -4.58 -9.03 -25.07
CA SER A 287 -5.43 -8.76 -23.89
C SER A 287 -6.23 -7.45 -24.06
N SER A 288 -7.13 -7.13 -23.12
CA SER A 288 -7.84 -5.85 -23.06
C SER A 288 -6.99 -4.71 -22.45
N LEU A 289 -5.75 -5.00 -22.03
CA LEU A 289 -4.78 -4.01 -21.55
C LEU A 289 -4.25 -3.14 -22.69
N THR A 290 -5.04 -2.14 -23.07
CA THR A 290 -4.71 -1.20 -24.14
C THR A 290 -3.66 -0.17 -23.72
N ARG A 291 -3.09 0.54 -24.70
CA ARG A 291 -2.26 1.73 -24.46
C ARG A 291 -2.98 2.76 -23.58
N GLY A 292 -4.29 2.94 -23.72
CA GLY A 292 -5.08 3.85 -22.90
C GLY A 292 -5.02 3.50 -21.41
N VAL A 293 -5.21 2.22 -21.09
CA VAL A 293 -5.13 1.69 -19.72
C VAL A 293 -3.76 2.00 -19.10
N PHE A 294 -2.67 1.63 -19.78
CA PHE A 294 -1.32 1.88 -19.27
C PHE A 294 -0.97 3.36 -19.20
N TYR A 295 -1.42 4.17 -20.17
CA TYR A 295 -1.25 5.61 -20.14
C TYR A 295 -1.92 6.20 -18.89
N GLY A 296 -3.17 5.81 -18.62
CA GLY A 296 -3.90 6.22 -17.42
C GLY A 296 -3.15 5.86 -16.13
N LEU A 297 -2.69 4.62 -16.00
CA LEU A 297 -1.91 4.16 -14.84
C LEU A 297 -0.61 4.96 -14.64
N ILE A 298 0.16 5.18 -15.72
CA ILE A 298 1.41 5.95 -15.65
C ILE A 298 1.15 7.40 -15.22
N ARG A 299 0.05 8.00 -15.72
CA ARG A 299 -0.35 9.36 -15.35
C ARG A 299 -0.75 9.50 -13.88
N GLN A 300 -1.17 8.40 -13.24
CA GLN A 300 -1.42 8.32 -11.80
C GLN A 300 -0.16 8.01 -10.97
N GLY A 301 1.03 8.01 -11.60
CA GLY A 301 2.30 7.83 -10.93
C GLY A 301 2.72 6.36 -10.77
N ILE A 302 2.02 5.42 -11.39
CA ILE A 302 2.51 4.04 -11.49
C ILE A 302 3.72 4.01 -12.43
N GLY A 303 4.75 3.25 -12.06
CA GLY A 303 5.98 3.19 -12.84
C GLY A 303 5.75 2.63 -14.26
N SER A 304 6.50 3.15 -15.24
CA SER A 304 6.25 2.90 -16.66
C SER A 304 7.00 1.72 -17.28
N THR A 305 7.89 1.08 -16.51
CA THR A 305 8.55 -0.18 -16.90
C THR A 305 7.72 -1.39 -16.47
N GLU A 306 7.86 -2.54 -17.15
CA GLU A 306 7.14 -3.76 -16.77
C GLU A 306 7.37 -4.17 -15.31
N ASP A 307 8.60 -4.15 -14.79
CA ASP A 307 8.88 -4.51 -13.39
C ASP A 307 8.20 -3.55 -12.40
N ALA A 308 8.22 -2.25 -12.68
CA ALA A 308 7.56 -1.26 -11.84
C ALA A 308 6.02 -1.34 -11.92
N MET A 309 5.46 -1.64 -13.09
CA MET A 309 4.02 -1.78 -13.31
C MET A 309 3.47 -3.05 -12.62
N PHE A 310 4.13 -4.20 -12.86
CA PHE A 310 3.64 -5.50 -12.41
C PHE A 310 4.12 -5.91 -11.01
N SER A 311 4.88 -5.07 -10.31
CA SER A 311 5.17 -5.27 -8.88
C SER A 311 4.14 -4.61 -7.95
N VAL A 312 3.34 -3.67 -8.47
CA VAL A 312 2.25 -2.99 -7.75
C VAL A 312 1.05 -3.93 -7.61
N PRO A 313 0.40 -4.03 -6.43
CA PRO A 313 -0.80 -4.86 -6.29
C PRO A 313 -1.93 -4.47 -7.24
N ALA A 314 -2.64 -5.46 -7.79
CA ALA A 314 -3.70 -5.27 -8.77
C ALA A 314 -4.85 -4.39 -8.24
N ALA A 315 -5.22 -4.52 -6.96
CA ALA A 315 -6.21 -3.64 -6.33
C ALA A 315 -5.77 -2.16 -6.33
N GLN A 316 -4.48 -1.89 -6.14
CA GLN A 316 -3.92 -0.54 -6.26
C GLN A 316 -3.91 -0.05 -7.71
N LEU A 317 -3.56 -0.92 -8.66
CA LEU A 317 -3.65 -0.60 -10.09
C LEU A 317 -5.10 -0.29 -10.50
N ARG A 318 -6.09 -1.06 -10.04
CA ARG A 318 -7.50 -0.82 -10.28
C ARG A 318 -7.96 0.54 -9.75
N ARG A 319 -7.60 0.88 -8.51
CA ARG A 319 -7.90 2.21 -7.93
C ARG A 319 -7.23 3.34 -8.70
N ALA A 320 -5.97 3.15 -9.11
CA ALA A 320 -5.28 4.12 -9.96
C ALA A 320 -5.98 4.26 -11.31
N LEU A 321 -6.45 3.16 -11.92
CA LEU A 321 -7.18 3.21 -13.18
C LEU A 321 -8.52 3.94 -13.03
N ALA A 322 -9.29 3.67 -11.97
CA ALA A 322 -10.51 4.41 -11.67
C ALA A 322 -10.23 5.92 -11.48
N ALA A 323 -9.14 6.27 -10.78
CA ALA A 323 -8.70 7.66 -10.65
C ALA A 323 -8.28 8.27 -12.00
N ALA A 324 -7.69 7.48 -12.90
CA ALA A 324 -7.34 7.90 -14.26
C ALA A 324 -8.59 8.14 -15.14
N VAL A 325 -9.65 7.36 -14.96
CA VAL A 325 -10.96 7.58 -15.60
C VAL A 325 -11.54 8.92 -15.13
N GLU A 326 -11.56 9.17 -13.82
CA GLU A 326 -12.03 10.44 -13.25
C GLU A 326 -11.18 11.65 -13.69
N ALA A 327 -9.86 11.45 -13.80
CA ALA A 327 -8.92 12.46 -14.31
C ALA A 327 -8.99 12.63 -15.85
N ARG A 328 -9.75 11.80 -16.56
CA ARG A 328 -9.80 11.70 -18.03
C ARG A 328 -8.44 11.48 -18.68
N ASP A 329 -7.53 10.76 -18.03
CA ASP A 329 -6.27 10.35 -18.66
C ASP A 329 -6.46 9.13 -19.58
N THR A 330 -7.47 8.29 -19.33
CA THR A 330 -7.88 7.12 -20.15
C THR A 330 -9.36 7.19 -20.54
N ALA A 331 -9.78 6.31 -21.46
CA ALA A 331 -11.17 6.08 -21.83
C ALA A 331 -12.04 5.71 -20.62
N TYR A 332 -13.35 5.91 -20.74
CA TYR A 332 -14.28 5.52 -19.68
C TYR A 332 -14.29 3.99 -19.56
N LEU A 333 -14.25 3.51 -18.32
CA LEU A 333 -14.39 2.11 -17.96
C LEU A 333 -15.44 2.04 -16.86
N ASP A 334 -16.46 1.20 -17.05
CA ASP A 334 -17.41 0.92 -15.98
C ASP A 334 -16.83 -0.07 -14.95
N GLU A 335 -17.55 -0.34 -13.85
CA GLU A 335 -17.06 -1.23 -12.78
C GLU A 335 -16.76 -2.65 -13.26
N THR A 336 -17.52 -3.15 -14.25
CA THR A 336 -17.29 -4.49 -14.81
C THR A 336 -16.03 -4.50 -15.67
N GLU A 337 -15.82 -3.48 -16.50
CA GLU A 337 -14.60 -3.33 -17.29
C GLU A 337 -13.36 -3.13 -16.40
N LEU A 338 -13.49 -2.40 -15.29
CA LEU A 338 -12.43 -2.28 -14.29
C LEU A 338 -12.10 -3.63 -13.63
N ASP A 339 -13.11 -4.45 -13.31
CA ASP A 339 -12.94 -5.82 -12.78
C ASP A 339 -12.21 -6.72 -13.79
N GLU A 340 -12.59 -6.65 -15.07
CA GLU A 340 -11.96 -7.42 -16.15
C GLU A 340 -10.49 -7.03 -16.35
N VAL A 341 -10.20 -5.72 -16.40
CA VAL A 341 -8.82 -5.21 -16.51
C VAL A 341 -7.98 -5.62 -15.30
N GLU A 342 -8.53 -5.54 -14.09
CA GLU A 342 -7.83 -6.01 -12.88
C GLU A 342 -7.50 -7.51 -12.97
N ALA A 343 -8.44 -8.33 -13.41
CA ALA A 343 -8.22 -9.77 -13.56
C ALA A 343 -7.11 -10.08 -14.57
N GLU A 344 -7.06 -9.37 -15.70
CA GLU A 344 -5.98 -9.52 -16.68
C GLU A 344 -4.62 -9.06 -16.14
N LEU A 345 -4.58 -7.93 -15.41
CA LEU A 345 -3.36 -7.47 -14.73
C LEU A 345 -2.83 -8.55 -13.79
N VAL A 346 -3.70 -9.19 -13.00
CA VAL A 346 -3.32 -10.31 -12.13
C VAL A 346 -2.71 -11.47 -12.91
N GLU A 347 -3.32 -11.91 -14.02
CA GLU A 347 -2.75 -13.01 -14.81
C GLU A 347 -1.41 -12.65 -15.47
N HIS A 348 -1.19 -11.39 -15.83
CA HIS A 348 0.12 -10.92 -16.27
C HIS A 348 1.15 -10.94 -15.14
N GLN A 349 0.78 -10.53 -13.93
CA GLN A 349 1.65 -10.62 -12.74
C GLN A 349 2.02 -12.08 -12.42
N VAL A 350 1.05 -12.99 -12.52
CA VAL A 350 1.27 -14.44 -12.37
C VAL A 350 2.24 -14.92 -13.45
N THR A 351 1.97 -14.62 -14.72
CA THR A 351 2.85 -15.05 -15.82
C THR A 351 4.29 -14.59 -15.59
N ARG A 352 4.49 -13.32 -15.23
CA ARG A 352 5.81 -12.77 -14.89
C ARG A 352 6.49 -13.48 -13.74
N ALA A 353 5.73 -13.82 -12.70
CA ALA A 353 6.28 -14.51 -11.55
C ALA A 353 6.92 -15.86 -11.94
N PHE A 354 6.42 -16.52 -12.99
CA PHE A 354 6.91 -17.83 -13.46
C PHE A 354 7.67 -17.77 -14.79
N VAL A 355 8.13 -16.59 -15.25
CA VAL A 355 8.93 -16.50 -16.48
C VAL A 355 10.23 -17.29 -16.30
N ASP A 356 10.40 -18.34 -17.11
CA ASP A 356 11.64 -19.13 -17.11
C ASP A 356 12.79 -18.25 -17.60
N THR A 357 13.66 -17.87 -16.68
CA THR A 357 14.89 -17.16 -17.02
C THR A 357 15.86 -18.21 -17.58
N ALA A 358 16.45 -17.95 -18.74
CA ALA A 358 17.47 -18.84 -19.32
C ALA A 358 18.74 -18.98 -18.44
N SER A 359 18.83 -18.18 -17.37
CA SER A 359 19.78 -18.28 -16.28
C SER A 359 19.32 -19.31 -15.25
N ASN A 360 20.26 -20.02 -14.62
CA ASN A 360 20.00 -20.85 -13.43
C ASN A 360 19.60 -19.99 -12.19
N GLU A 361 18.79 -18.95 -12.37
CA GLU A 361 18.34 -17.98 -11.38
C GLU A 361 16.85 -18.18 -11.10
N ALA A 362 16.50 -18.28 -9.82
CA ALA A 362 15.15 -18.48 -9.34
C ALA A 362 14.40 -17.16 -9.34
N ASN A 363 13.25 -17.14 -10.00
CA ASN A 363 12.30 -16.03 -9.94
C ASN A 363 11.36 -16.21 -8.73
N PHE A 364 10.47 -15.24 -8.49
CA PHE A 364 9.53 -15.30 -7.37
C PHE A 364 8.61 -16.53 -7.43
N GLY A 365 8.13 -16.90 -8.61
CA GLY A 365 7.29 -18.09 -8.82
C GLY A 365 8.01 -19.38 -8.46
N ASP A 366 9.29 -19.52 -8.80
CA ASP A 366 10.14 -20.65 -8.39
C ASP A 366 10.24 -20.73 -6.86
N MET A 367 10.39 -19.59 -6.18
CA MET A 367 10.46 -19.54 -4.72
C MET A 367 9.14 -19.96 -4.07
N VAL A 368 8.01 -19.51 -4.63
CA VAL A 368 6.67 -19.93 -4.19
C VAL A 368 6.50 -21.42 -4.46
N GLN A 369 6.83 -21.91 -5.65
CA GLN A 369 6.72 -23.32 -6.00
C GLN A 369 7.50 -24.21 -5.02
N ILE A 370 8.78 -23.89 -4.78
CA ILE A 370 9.63 -24.62 -3.83
C ILE A 370 9.03 -24.62 -2.41
N ALA A 371 8.39 -23.52 -2.02
CA ALA A 371 7.75 -23.42 -0.72
C ALA A 371 6.48 -24.27 -0.60
N LEU A 372 5.83 -24.60 -1.71
CA LEU A 372 4.55 -25.32 -1.74
C LEU A 372 4.68 -26.81 -2.09
N ASP A 373 5.83 -27.26 -2.58
CA ASP A 373 6.04 -28.60 -3.16
C ASP A 373 5.98 -29.83 -2.19
N GLU A 374 5.47 -29.72 -0.96
CA GLU A 374 5.32 -30.88 -0.06
C GLU A 374 4.11 -31.80 -0.38
N THR A 375 3.20 -31.39 -1.27
CA THR A 375 1.90 -32.07 -1.45
C THR A 375 1.72 -32.80 -2.77
N GLY A 376 2.67 -32.71 -3.71
CA GLY A 376 2.53 -33.38 -5.00
C GLY A 376 1.30 -32.89 -5.77
N THR A 377 1.23 -31.60 -6.11
CA THR A 377 0.42 -31.13 -7.24
C THR A 377 1.04 -29.92 -7.93
N GLU A 378 0.80 -29.89 -9.24
CA GLU A 378 1.25 -29.01 -10.30
C GLU A 378 1.23 -27.51 -9.96
N THR A 379 2.05 -26.73 -10.66
CA THR A 379 2.12 -25.26 -10.85
C THR A 379 0.87 -24.41 -10.49
N ASP A 380 -0.32 -24.99 -10.47
CA ASP A 380 -1.60 -24.34 -10.20
C ASP A 380 -1.77 -23.86 -8.75
N ALA A 381 -1.24 -24.56 -7.74
CA ALA A 381 -1.27 -24.10 -6.35
C ALA A 381 -0.38 -22.86 -6.15
N ALA A 382 0.83 -22.88 -6.72
CA ALA A 382 1.73 -21.73 -6.70
C ALA A 382 1.17 -20.55 -7.49
N LYS A 383 0.55 -20.79 -8.65
CA LYS A 383 -0.17 -19.73 -9.38
C LYS A 383 -1.34 -19.19 -8.59
N ALA A 384 -2.12 -20.02 -7.88
CA ALA A 384 -3.20 -19.58 -7.03
C ALA A 384 -2.69 -18.69 -5.88
N PHE A 385 -1.57 -19.06 -5.25
CA PHE A 385 -0.90 -18.22 -4.26
C PHE A 385 -0.48 -16.88 -4.85
N VAL A 386 0.18 -16.87 -6.01
CA VAL A 386 0.63 -15.63 -6.67
C VAL A 386 -0.56 -14.74 -7.07
N ARG A 387 -1.68 -15.32 -7.55
CA ARG A 387 -2.92 -14.57 -7.81
C ARG A 387 -3.44 -13.86 -6.57
N ARG A 388 -3.48 -14.57 -5.44
CA ARG A 388 -3.89 -13.97 -4.16
C ARG A 388 -2.92 -12.86 -3.73
N TYR A 389 -1.62 -13.13 -3.82
CA TYR A 389 -0.57 -12.16 -3.48
C TYR A 389 -0.62 -10.89 -4.34
N ALA A 390 -0.96 -11.04 -5.63
CA ALA A 390 -1.13 -9.94 -6.57
C ALA A 390 -2.33 -9.05 -6.21
N ARG A 391 -3.42 -9.62 -5.68
CA ARG A 391 -4.65 -8.90 -5.30
C ARG A 391 -4.60 -8.22 -3.94
N ARG A 392 -3.48 -8.26 -3.20
CA ARG A 392 -3.37 -7.66 -1.87
C ARG A 392 -3.77 -6.17 -1.89
N ASP A 393 -4.67 -5.76 -1.01
CA ASP A 393 -5.23 -4.40 -1.09
C ASP A 393 -4.42 -3.37 -0.31
N GLY A 394 -3.23 -2.97 -0.79
CA GLY A 394 -2.40 -1.93 -0.12
C GLY A 394 -1.99 -2.24 1.32
N GLU A 395 -2.47 -3.36 1.85
CA GLU A 395 -2.18 -3.98 3.10
C GLU A 395 -0.68 -4.22 3.22
N SER A 396 -0.16 -4.00 4.43
CA SER A 396 1.21 -4.37 4.73
C SER A 396 1.41 -5.85 4.39
N ILE A 397 2.63 -6.22 4.00
CA ILE A 397 2.98 -7.63 3.82
C ILE A 397 2.64 -8.45 5.07
N GLU A 398 2.67 -7.82 6.25
CA GLU A 398 2.30 -8.41 7.53
C GLU A 398 0.80 -8.74 7.62
N THR A 399 -0.08 -7.90 7.06
CA THR A 399 -1.52 -8.17 7.00
C THR A 399 -1.83 -9.32 6.06
N PHE A 400 -1.15 -9.40 4.90
CA PHE A 400 -1.28 -10.56 4.01
C PHE A 400 -0.90 -11.88 4.71
N TRP A 401 0.08 -11.83 5.61
CA TRP A 401 0.56 -12.98 6.39
C TRP A 401 -0.16 -13.19 7.72
N PHE A 402 -1.08 -12.29 8.09
CA PHE A 402 -1.76 -12.33 9.37
C PHE A 402 -2.57 -13.60 9.48
N LEU A 403 -2.43 -14.27 10.62
CA LEU A 403 -3.31 -15.34 11.05
C LEU A 403 -3.92 -14.96 12.39
N PRO A 404 -5.14 -15.42 12.72
CA PRO A 404 -5.74 -15.16 14.02
C PRO A 404 -4.81 -15.54 15.20
N ARG A 405 -3.97 -16.59 15.05
CA ARG A 405 -2.98 -17.03 16.06
C ARG A 405 -1.87 -16.02 16.33
N ASP A 406 -1.63 -15.05 15.44
CA ASP A 406 -0.66 -13.98 15.67
C ASP A 406 -1.11 -13.08 16.84
N LEU A 407 -2.40 -13.10 17.19
CA LEU A 407 -2.93 -12.54 18.43
C LEU A 407 -2.90 -13.61 19.53
N THR A 408 -2.02 -13.44 20.53
CA THR A 408 -1.82 -14.40 21.63
C THR A 408 -3.05 -14.61 22.52
N SER A 409 -4.12 -13.83 22.33
CA SER A 409 -5.39 -13.94 23.03
C SER A 409 -6.38 -14.89 22.35
N LEU A 410 -6.04 -15.49 21.21
CA LEU A 410 -6.89 -16.46 20.51
C LEU A 410 -6.98 -17.76 21.29
N VAL A 411 -8.18 -18.10 21.75
CA VAL A 411 -8.45 -19.29 22.58
C VAL A 411 -9.29 -20.35 21.88
N LEU A 412 -9.94 -20.02 20.76
CA LEU A 412 -10.64 -21.00 19.91
C LEU A 412 -10.52 -20.58 18.46
N TRP A 413 -10.22 -21.53 17.59
CA TRP A 413 -10.26 -21.35 16.15
C TRP A 413 -10.74 -22.63 15.47
N LEU A 414 -12.02 -22.69 15.15
CA LEU A 414 -12.64 -23.83 14.47
C LEU A 414 -12.79 -23.54 13.00
N ARG A 415 -12.40 -24.51 12.17
CA ARG A 415 -12.28 -24.39 10.73
C ARG A 415 -12.95 -25.56 10.00
N ALA A 416 -14.00 -25.33 9.21
CA ALA A 416 -14.77 -26.41 8.61
C ALA A 416 -13.94 -27.31 7.67
N ASP A 417 -12.84 -26.84 7.08
CA ASP A 417 -11.94 -27.66 6.26
C ASP A 417 -10.92 -28.52 7.05
N ARG A 418 -10.78 -28.31 8.37
CA ARG A 418 -9.63 -28.79 9.16
C ARG A 418 -10.05 -29.54 10.39
N ASN A 419 -9.41 -30.70 10.60
CA ASN A 419 -9.57 -31.54 11.79
C ASN A 419 -11.06 -31.82 12.14
N VAL A 420 -11.93 -31.89 11.14
CA VAL A 420 -13.32 -32.29 11.30
C VAL A 420 -13.40 -33.81 11.26
N THR A 421 -13.70 -34.42 12.40
CA THR A 421 -13.92 -35.86 12.50
C THR A 421 -15.39 -36.17 12.24
N GLN A 422 -15.65 -37.11 11.33
CA GLN A 422 -17.00 -37.44 10.88
C GLN A 422 -17.34 -38.91 11.10
N THR A 423 -18.58 -39.18 11.46
CA THR A 423 -19.19 -40.52 11.42
C THR A 423 -20.44 -40.45 10.54
N THR A 424 -20.42 -41.18 9.41
CA THR A 424 -21.55 -41.21 8.46
C THR A 424 -22.02 -39.83 7.97
N GLY A 425 -21.11 -38.86 7.84
CA GLY A 425 -21.39 -37.48 7.40
C GLY A 425 -21.74 -36.49 8.52
N ASN A 426 -21.91 -36.97 9.75
CA ASN A 426 -22.13 -36.14 10.93
C ASN A 426 -20.82 -35.83 11.65
N VAL A 427 -20.66 -34.60 12.13
CA VAL A 427 -19.48 -34.14 12.86
C VAL A 427 -19.51 -34.64 14.30
N THR A 428 -18.52 -35.45 14.68
CA THR A 428 -18.36 -35.96 16.05
C THR A 428 -17.30 -35.21 16.84
N ALA A 429 -16.34 -34.60 16.14
CA ALA A 429 -15.38 -33.68 16.73
C ALA A 429 -14.93 -32.64 15.69
N TRP A 430 -14.59 -31.45 16.16
CA TRP A 430 -14.09 -30.35 15.36
C TRP A 430 -12.86 -29.77 16.06
N GLY A 431 -11.68 -30.06 15.50
CA GLY A 431 -10.41 -29.75 16.16
C GLY A 431 -10.08 -28.27 16.17
N ASP A 432 -9.64 -27.78 17.32
CA ASP A 432 -9.22 -26.41 17.55
C ASP A 432 -7.86 -26.12 16.90
N GLN A 433 -7.85 -25.06 16.11
CA GLN A 433 -6.68 -24.49 15.47
C GLN A 433 -6.11 -23.34 16.31
N SER A 434 -6.37 -23.20 17.60
CA SER A 434 -5.66 -22.29 18.51
C SER A 434 -4.47 -23.02 19.18
N ALA A 435 -3.72 -22.35 20.07
CA ALA A 435 -2.68 -23.01 20.87
C ALA A 435 -3.24 -23.75 22.10
N ASP A 436 -4.53 -23.53 22.43
CA ASP A 436 -5.13 -23.96 23.69
C ASP A 436 -5.83 -25.32 23.59
N GLY A 437 -6.12 -25.80 22.38
CA GLY A 437 -6.66 -27.15 22.15
C GLY A 437 -8.09 -27.34 22.67
N ASN A 438 -8.92 -26.30 22.57
CA ASN A 438 -10.34 -26.32 22.95
C ASN A 438 -11.18 -27.03 21.87
N ASP A 439 -10.86 -28.29 21.56
CA ASP A 439 -11.55 -29.10 20.55
C ASP A 439 -13.05 -29.18 20.85
N ALA A 440 -13.88 -28.85 19.85
CA ALA A 440 -15.32 -29.06 19.93
C ALA A 440 -15.64 -30.55 19.79
N SER A 441 -16.48 -31.10 20.67
CA SER A 441 -16.78 -32.53 20.70
C SER A 441 -18.25 -32.84 20.99
N GLU A 442 -18.62 -34.09 20.68
CA GLU A 442 -19.94 -34.72 20.68
C GLU A 442 -21.09 -33.97 21.39
N ALA A 443 -22.17 -33.79 20.63
CA ALA A 443 -23.53 -33.67 21.15
C ALA A 443 -24.36 -34.92 20.81
N VAL A 444 -25.48 -35.10 21.50
CA VAL A 444 -26.43 -36.20 21.26
C VAL A 444 -27.05 -36.12 19.85
N ASP A 445 -27.23 -34.90 19.35
CA ASP A 445 -27.74 -34.56 18.03
C ASP A 445 -26.65 -33.75 17.29
N THR A 446 -26.04 -34.32 16.25
CA THR A 446 -24.77 -33.82 15.65
C THR A 446 -25.00 -33.12 14.30
N PRO A 447 -24.33 -31.98 14.04
CA PRO A 447 -24.44 -31.28 12.77
C PRO A 447 -23.79 -32.08 11.63
N SER A 448 -24.14 -31.76 10.39
CA SER A 448 -23.63 -32.44 9.20
C SER A 448 -22.48 -31.66 8.54
N TYR A 449 -21.54 -32.40 7.94
CA TYR A 449 -20.48 -31.82 7.12
C TYR A 449 -20.92 -31.78 5.65
N VAL A 450 -20.81 -30.62 5.02
CA VAL A 450 -21.10 -30.44 3.59
C VAL A 450 -19.86 -29.89 2.90
N ALA A 451 -19.37 -30.60 1.87
CA ALA A 451 -18.11 -30.26 1.18
C ALA A 451 -18.18 -28.97 0.35
N ASP A 452 -19.38 -28.59 -0.10
CA ASP A 452 -19.67 -27.31 -0.75
C ASP A 452 -21.00 -26.80 -0.21
N ALA A 453 -20.93 -26.08 0.90
CA ALA A 453 -22.11 -25.57 1.62
C ALA A 453 -22.54 -24.17 1.13
N GLY A 454 -21.89 -23.65 0.09
CA GLY A 454 -22.00 -22.30 -0.43
C GLY A 454 -20.61 -21.71 -0.72
N SER A 455 -20.51 -20.86 -1.75
CA SER A 455 -19.28 -20.18 -2.18
C SER A 455 -18.09 -21.11 -2.52
N GLY A 456 -18.35 -22.40 -2.78
CA GLY A 456 -17.30 -23.38 -3.10
C GLY A 456 -16.50 -23.84 -1.88
N LEU A 457 -17.01 -23.66 -0.67
CA LEU A 457 -16.32 -23.93 0.59
C LEU A 457 -17.01 -25.01 1.43
N PRO A 458 -16.25 -25.85 2.16
CA PRO A 458 -16.84 -26.77 3.12
C PRO A 458 -17.46 -26.03 4.29
N GLY A 459 -18.60 -26.51 4.78
CA GLY A 459 -19.32 -25.90 5.90
C GLY A 459 -19.92 -26.95 6.83
N ILE A 460 -20.05 -26.58 8.10
CA ILE A 460 -20.74 -27.38 9.11
C ILE A 460 -22.19 -26.88 9.19
N VAL A 461 -23.12 -27.72 8.74
CA VAL A 461 -24.53 -27.39 8.64
C VAL A 461 -25.23 -27.85 9.90
N PHE A 462 -25.81 -26.87 10.59
CA PHE A 462 -26.81 -27.07 11.63
C PHE A 462 -28.16 -26.81 10.96
N ASP A 463 -29.00 -27.83 10.82
CA ASP A 463 -30.30 -27.67 10.12
C ASP A 463 -31.45 -28.50 10.70
N ALA A 464 -31.18 -29.39 11.65
CA ALA A 464 -32.19 -30.28 12.22
C ALA A 464 -32.37 -30.16 13.74
N VAL A 465 -33.50 -30.69 14.19
CA VAL A 465 -33.70 -31.15 15.57
C VAL A 465 -33.38 -32.64 15.52
N GLY A 466 -32.41 -33.10 16.29
CA GLY A 466 -32.03 -34.50 16.20
C GLY A 466 -33.04 -35.45 16.86
N PRO A 467 -32.80 -36.77 16.82
CA PRO A 467 -33.77 -37.78 17.29
C PRO A 467 -34.26 -37.59 18.73
N GLY A 468 -33.52 -36.86 19.57
CA GLY A 468 -33.86 -36.55 20.95
C GLY A 468 -34.86 -35.41 21.15
N GLY A 469 -35.13 -34.61 20.12
CA GLY A 469 -35.96 -33.41 20.21
C GLY A 469 -35.20 -32.13 20.60
N ASP A 470 -33.88 -32.20 20.73
CA ASP A 470 -33.00 -31.08 21.01
C ASP A 470 -32.32 -30.56 19.72
N PRO A 471 -31.95 -29.27 19.65
CA PRO A 471 -31.16 -28.73 18.54
C PRO A 471 -29.78 -29.40 18.41
N GLU A 472 -29.32 -29.58 17.18
CA GLU A 472 -27.95 -30.02 16.89
C GLU A 472 -26.92 -29.07 17.52
N ASN A 473 -25.89 -29.61 18.17
CA ASN A 473 -24.87 -28.78 18.81
C ASN A 473 -23.48 -29.45 18.83
N VAL A 474 -22.48 -28.70 19.25
CA VAL A 474 -21.18 -29.23 19.71
C VAL A 474 -20.77 -28.49 20.98
N THR A 475 -20.11 -29.17 21.92
CA THR A 475 -19.67 -28.56 23.18
C THR A 475 -18.18 -28.25 23.11
N ILE A 476 -17.77 -27.10 23.64
CA ILE A 476 -16.39 -26.61 23.67
C ILE A 476 -15.94 -26.48 25.14
N PRO A 477 -14.87 -27.18 25.56
CA PRO A 477 -14.50 -27.30 26.97
C PRO A 477 -13.64 -26.12 27.47
N PHE A 478 -14.14 -24.89 27.38
CA PHE A 478 -13.37 -23.71 27.80
C PHE A 478 -13.00 -23.76 29.29
N THR A 479 -11.76 -23.37 29.61
CA THR A 479 -11.28 -23.16 30.99
C THR A 479 -11.01 -21.68 31.32
N GLU A 480 -11.23 -20.79 30.35
CA GLU A 480 -11.02 -19.35 30.45
C GLU A 480 -11.97 -18.69 31.45
N THR A 481 -11.49 -17.66 32.14
CA THR A 481 -12.30 -16.87 33.10
C THR A 481 -12.40 -15.40 32.72
N SER A 482 -12.02 -15.05 31.48
CA SER A 482 -12.06 -13.67 30.99
C SER A 482 -13.49 -13.13 30.95
N THR A 483 -13.64 -11.88 31.41
CA THR A 483 -14.89 -11.11 31.33
C THR A 483 -15.00 -10.30 30.03
N SER A 484 -13.86 -10.04 29.37
CA SER A 484 -13.81 -9.44 28.05
C SER A 484 -13.47 -10.50 27.01
N LEU A 485 -14.10 -10.45 25.85
CA LEU A 485 -13.93 -11.43 24.79
C LEU A 485 -14.34 -10.86 23.44
N THR A 486 -13.81 -11.43 22.37
CA THR A 486 -14.24 -11.15 21.00
C THR A 486 -14.59 -12.45 20.30
N VAL A 487 -15.78 -12.53 19.71
CA VAL A 487 -16.24 -13.70 18.95
C VAL A 487 -16.44 -13.28 17.51
N VAL A 488 -15.86 -14.02 16.56
CA VAL A 488 -16.02 -13.78 15.12
C VAL A 488 -16.47 -15.07 14.45
N VAL A 489 -17.51 -14.99 13.63
CA VAL A 489 -18.15 -16.15 12.99
C VAL A 489 -18.48 -15.84 11.54
N ARG A 490 -17.95 -16.65 10.62
CA ARG A 490 -18.38 -16.66 9.22
C ARG A 490 -19.44 -17.73 9.02
N MET A 491 -20.61 -17.33 8.53
CA MET A 491 -21.73 -18.23 8.36
C MET A 491 -22.70 -17.82 7.25
N ILE A 492 -23.45 -18.79 6.70
CA ILE A 492 -24.67 -18.49 5.93
C ILE A 492 -25.87 -18.45 6.87
N GLN A 493 -26.61 -17.35 6.81
CA GLN A 493 -27.92 -17.20 7.44
C GLN A 493 -29.01 -17.80 6.55
N GLY A 494 -29.68 -18.86 7.05
CA GLY A 494 -30.83 -19.50 6.39
C GLY A 494 -32.16 -19.22 7.10
N GLY A 495 -33.14 -18.65 6.39
CA GLY A 495 -34.54 -18.56 6.82
C GLY A 495 -34.82 -17.57 7.97
N SER A 496 -36.01 -17.68 8.58
CA SER A 496 -36.50 -16.86 9.71
C SER A 496 -36.32 -17.55 11.07
N GLY A 497 -35.89 -16.82 12.10
CA GLY A 497 -35.77 -17.26 13.49
C GLY A 497 -34.38 -17.07 14.15
N TYR A 498 -34.31 -17.36 15.46
CA TYR A 498 -33.10 -17.26 16.30
C TYR A 498 -32.03 -18.30 15.90
N ARG A 499 -30.78 -17.83 15.76
CA ARG A 499 -29.60 -18.66 15.42
C ARG A 499 -28.48 -18.43 16.43
N VAL A 500 -28.17 -19.43 17.23
CA VAL A 500 -27.15 -19.34 18.27
C VAL A 500 -25.79 -19.76 17.71
N ALA A 501 -24.88 -18.80 17.62
CA ALA A 501 -23.52 -19.05 17.21
C ALA A 501 -22.70 -19.64 18.38
N LEU A 502 -22.81 -19.07 19.59
CA LEU A 502 -22.08 -19.54 20.77
C LEU A 502 -22.89 -19.20 22.05
N SER A 503 -23.05 -20.14 22.98
CA SER A 503 -23.75 -19.92 24.25
C SER A 503 -23.03 -20.59 25.41
N SER A 504 -22.89 -19.88 26.54
CA SER A 504 -22.43 -20.47 27.80
C SER A 504 -23.59 -20.78 28.76
N VAL A 505 -23.35 -21.69 29.70
CA VAL A 505 -24.30 -22.06 30.76
C VAL A 505 -24.08 -21.16 31.99
N GLY A 506 -25.16 -20.77 32.69
CA GLY A 506 -25.08 -20.04 33.97
C GLY A 506 -25.84 -18.71 34.02
N SER A 507 -25.61 -17.90 35.07
CA SER A 507 -26.19 -16.56 35.20
C SER A 507 -25.18 -15.62 35.87
N PRO A 508 -24.75 -14.52 35.19
CA PRO A 508 -25.09 -14.14 33.82
C PRO A 508 -24.56 -15.14 32.77
N LYS A 509 -25.33 -15.45 31.71
CA LYS A 509 -24.87 -16.26 30.57
C LYS A 509 -24.46 -15.40 29.37
N LEU A 510 -23.51 -15.89 28.59
CA LEU A 510 -23.14 -15.32 27.30
C LEU A 510 -23.95 -15.99 26.19
N LEU A 511 -24.48 -15.18 25.28
CA LEU A 511 -25.23 -15.64 24.12
C LEU A 511 -24.91 -14.77 22.90
N PHE A 512 -24.25 -15.35 21.91
CA PHE A 512 -23.95 -14.72 20.62
C PHE A 512 -24.90 -15.30 19.58
N PHE A 513 -25.77 -14.48 19.01
CA PHE A 513 -26.84 -14.97 18.14
C PHE A 513 -27.24 -13.99 17.03
N VAL A 514 -27.93 -14.49 16.02
CA VAL A 514 -28.50 -13.69 14.93
C VAL A 514 -29.98 -14.04 14.84
N ASP A 515 -30.86 -13.04 14.72
CA ASP A 515 -32.33 -13.22 14.65
C ASP A 515 -32.96 -12.33 13.57
N ASP A 516 -33.85 -12.89 12.75
CA ASP A 516 -34.64 -12.25 11.67
C ASP A 516 -33.95 -11.06 10.99
N GLY A 517 -32.73 -11.32 10.51
CA GLY A 517 -31.91 -10.31 9.85
C GLY A 517 -31.46 -9.24 10.83
N ASN A 518 -30.91 -9.58 11.99
CA ASN A 518 -30.23 -8.68 12.92
C ASN A 518 -29.14 -9.49 13.66
N GLY A 519 -27.92 -8.94 13.75
CA GLY A 519 -26.87 -9.51 14.61
C GLY A 519 -27.03 -9.03 16.04
N PHE A 520 -27.01 -9.94 17.03
CA PHE A 520 -27.18 -9.61 18.44
C PHE A 520 -26.14 -10.32 19.32
N VAL A 521 -25.75 -9.66 20.42
CA VAL A 521 -25.16 -10.36 21.57
C VAL A 521 -26.03 -10.09 22.76
N GLY A 522 -26.54 -11.16 23.35
CA GLY A 522 -27.12 -11.12 24.68
C GLY A 522 -26.08 -11.48 25.71
N VAL A 523 -25.78 -10.57 26.63
CA VAL A 523 -25.44 -11.02 27.98
C VAL A 523 -26.76 -11.09 28.73
N ASP A 524 -27.19 -12.30 29.08
CA ASP A 524 -28.38 -12.48 29.91
C ASP A 524 -27.95 -12.45 31.38
N ASP A 525 -27.98 -11.24 31.95
CA ASP A 525 -27.89 -10.95 33.37
C ASP A 525 -29.27 -10.95 34.07
N GLY A 526 -30.29 -11.50 33.40
CA GLY A 526 -31.72 -11.31 33.69
C GLY A 526 -32.41 -10.36 32.70
N THR A 527 -31.71 -9.72 31.77
CA THR A 527 -32.27 -8.94 30.65
C THR A 527 -31.39 -9.06 29.41
N VAL A 528 -31.95 -9.51 28.28
CA VAL A 528 -31.22 -9.57 26.99
C VAL A 528 -30.85 -8.15 26.54
N ARG A 529 -29.56 -7.83 26.54
CA ARG A 529 -28.98 -6.63 25.92
C ARG A 529 -28.72 -6.91 24.44
N GLN A 530 -28.76 -5.89 23.58
CA GLN A 530 -28.63 -6.04 22.13
C GLN A 530 -27.93 -4.80 21.53
N ALA A 531 -27.06 -5.01 20.54
CA ALA A 531 -26.36 -3.95 19.82
C ALA A 531 -26.52 -4.18 18.30
N GLY A 532 -27.12 -3.20 17.60
CA GLY A 532 -27.32 -3.19 16.15
C GLY A 532 -28.76 -3.45 15.67
N ALA A 533 -29.07 -3.04 14.43
CA ALA A 533 -30.32 -3.36 13.73
C ALA A 533 -30.07 -3.50 12.22
N THR A 534 -30.56 -4.63 11.70
CA THR A 534 -30.67 -5.13 10.32
C THR A 534 -29.42 -5.69 9.63
N ALA A 535 -29.28 -7.02 9.70
CA ALA A 535 -28.46 -7.89 8.85
C ALA A 535 -29.31 -8.52 7.73
N THR A 536 -28.67 -9.00 6.66
CA THR A 536 -29.36 -9.60 5.50
C THR A 536 -29.23 -11.12 5.47
N ASN A 537 -30.15 -11.81 4.80
CA ASN A 537 -29.98 -13.24 4.52
C ASN A 537 -28.84 -13.41 3.50
N GLY A 538 -27.92 -14.32 3.78
CA GLY A 538 -26.75 -14.54 2.94
C GLY A 538 -25.56 -15.03 3.75
N GLU A 539 -24.43 -15.17 3.08
CA GLU A 539 -23.14 -15.42 3.70
C GLU A 539 -22.58 -14.12 4.28
N HIS A 540 -22.27 -14.13 5.58
CA HIS A 540 -21.81 -12.96 6.30
C HIS A 540 -20.77 -13.34 7.36
N THR A 541 -19.94 -12.37 7.74
CA THR A 541 -19.03 -12.44 8.87
C THR A 541 -19.56 -11.55 10.00
N TYR A 542 -19.97 -12.17 11.10
CA TYR A 542 -20.41 -11.48 12.30
C TYR A 542 -19.26 -11.39 13.29
N ALA A 543 -19.08 -10.23 13.91
CA ALA A 543 -18.19 -10.10 15.05
C ALA A 543 -18.86 -9.39 16.23
N TRP A 544 -18.41 -9.77 17.41
CA TRP A 544 -18.97 -9.35 18.67
C TRP A 544 -17.85 -9.08 19.66
N VAL A 545 -17.76 -7.83 20.12
CA VAL A 545 -16.74 -7.39 21.08
C VAL A 545 -17.42 -7.08 22.40
N VAL A 546 -17.15 -7.90 23.42
CA VAL A 546 -17.59 -7.67 24.79
C VAL A 546 -16.40 -7.17 25.58
N ASP A 547 -16.52 -5.95 26.11
CA ASP A 547 -15.55 -5.37 27.01
C ASP A 547 -16.15 -5.32 28.42
N GLY A 548 -15.75 -6.27 29.27
CA GLY A 548 -16.18 -6.34 30.65
C GLY A 548 -15.59 -5.24 31.54
N GLU A 549 -14.48 -4.62 31.15
CA GLU A 549 -13.90 -3.48 31.87
C GLU A 549 -14.67 -2.19 31.56
N ALA A 550 -15.00 -1.97 30.29
CA ALA A 550 -15.79 -0.82 29.84
C ALA A 550 -17.32 -1.03 29.99
N ALA A 551 -17.75 -2.24 30.37
CA ALA A 551 -19.15 -2.64 30.47
C ALA A 551 -19.93 -2.35 29.16
N SER A 552 -19.29 -2.66 28.03
CA SER A 552 -19.80 -2.39 26.69
C SER A 552 -19.80 -3.62 25.79
N LEU A 553 -20.67 -3.56 24.81
CA LEU A 553 -20.82 -4.53 23.75
C LEU A 553 -20.86 -3.78 22.41
N ALA A 554 -20.15 -4.29 21.40
CA ALA A 554 -20.25 -3.85 20.01
C ALA A 554 -20.50 -5.03 19.07
N THR A 555 -21.33 -4.82 18.06
CA THR A 555 -21.64 -5.81 17.00
C THR A 555 -21.17 -5.27 15.66
N TYR A 556 -20.57 -6.15 14.85
CA TYR A 556 -20.09 -5.85 13.50
C TYR A 556 -20.63 -6.87 12.50
N LEU A 557 -20.87 -6.41 11.27
CA LEU A 557 -21.26 -7.20 10.12
C LEU A 557 -20.33 -6.86 8.96
N ASP A 558 -19.62 -7.86 8.45
CA ASP A 558 -18.67 -7.73 7.34
C ASP A 558 -17.68 -6.58 7.55
N GLY A 559 -17.22 -6.41 8.80
CA GLY A 559 -16.28 -5.37 9.22
C GLY A 559 -16.91 -4.03 9.60
N ALA A 560 -18.17 -3.77 9.23
CA ALA A 560 -18.87 -2.54 9.59
C ALA A 560 -19.55 -2.64 10.96
N GLU A 561 -19.37 -1.64 11.83
CA GLU A 561 -20.04 -1.57 13.12
C GLU A 561 -21.56 -1.40 12.92
N LEU A 562 -22.35 -2.36 13.41
CA LEU A 562 -23.82 -2.30 13.42
C LEU A 562 -24.35 -1.50 14.61
N GLY A 563 -23.62 -1.48 15.72
CA GLY A 563 -23.90 -0.62 16.86
C GLY A 563 -23.31 -1.12 18.17
N THR A 564 -23.57 -0.35 19.23
CA THR A 564 -23.07 -0.60 20.59
C THR A 564 -24.17 -0.61 21.65
N ALA A 565 -23.95 -1.33 22.74
CA ALA A 565 -24.81 -1.30 23.92
C ALA A 565 -24.00 -1.34 25.23
N SER A 566 -24.61 -0.89 26.32
CA SER A 566 -24.06 -1.06 27.67
C SER A 566 -24.60 -2.33 28.32
N ILE A 567 -23.74 -3.05 29.02
CA ILE A 567 -24.04 -4.29 29.76
C ILE A 567 -23.78 -4.06 31.26
N ALA A 568 -24.49 -4.75 32.15
CA ALA A 568 -24.33 -4.52 33.61
C ALA A 568 -23.38 -5.53 34.27
N ALA A 569 -23.28 -6.73 33.71
CA ALA A 569 -22.32 -7.77 34.09
C ALA A 569 -22.00 -8.63 32.86
N THR A 570 -20.88 -9.35 32.88
CA THR A 570 -20.46 -10.28 31.82
C THR A 570 -20.52 -11.71 32.33
N GLY A 571 -21.14 -12.61 31.57
CA GLY A 571 -20.96 -14.05 31.76
C GLY A 571 -19.54 -14.48 31.36
N GLN A 572 -19.22 -15.75 31.62
CA GLN A 572 -17.93 -16.35 31.23
C GLN A 572 -18.18 -17.54 30.29
N LEU A 573 -17.20 -17.81 29.44
CA LEU A 573 -17.10 -19.10 28.76
C LEU A 573 -16.74 -20.18 29.80
N ASN A 574 -17.24 -21.39 29.60
CA ASN A 574 -17.01 -22.52 30.51
C ASN A 574 -17.09 -23.86 29.77
N THR A 575 -16.90 -24.95 30.51
CA THR A 575 -16.86 -26.30 29.96
C THR A 575 -18.15 -26.77 29.29
N ASP A 576 -19.28 -26.09 29.55
CA ASP A 576 -20.59 -26.41 28.98
C ASP A 576 -20.97 -25.46 27.83
N THR A 577 -20.03 -24.64 27.36
CA THR A 577 -20.27 -23.72 26.23
C THR A 577 -20.53 -24.51 24.96
N ALA A 578 -21.53 -24.13 24.18
CA ALA A 578 -21.92 -24.84 22.97
C ALA A 578 -22.11 -23.93 21.76
N LEU A 579 -21.87 -24.50 20.57
CA LEU A 579 -22.34 -23.96 19.29
C LEU A 579 -23.66 -24.65 18.94
N GLY A 580 -24.63 -23.93 18.38
CA GLY A 580 -25.87 -24.54 17.88
C GLY A 580 -27.00 -24.73 18.90
N LYS A 581 -26.82 -24.38 20.18
CA LYS A 581 -27.91 -24.41 21.19
C LYS A 581 -27.80 -23.29 22.24
N GLU A 582 -28.93 -22.96 22.87
CA GLU A 582 -29.04 -22.09 24.05
C GLU A 582 -29.22 -22.93 25.33
N ASP A 583 -28.64 -22.50 26.46
CA ASP A 583 -28.93 -23.06 27.79
C ASP A 583 -30.37 -22.75 28.25
N GLY A 584 -31.16 -23.80 28.54
CA GLY A 584 -32.38 -23.71 29.36
C GLY A 584 -33.76 -23.66 28.69
N GLY A 585 -33.92 -23.73 27.36
CA GLY A 585 -35.27 -23.96 26.81
C GLY A 585 -35.49 -23.79 25.31
N THR A 586 -36.14 -24.81 24.71
CA THR A 586 -37.16 -24.82 23.62
C THR A 586 -37.08 -23.88 22.41
N THR A 587 -36.03 -23.10 22.22
CA THR A 587 -35.79 -22.34 20.99
C THR A 587 -35.42 -23.34 19.88
N GLY A 588 -36.04 -23.17 18.70
CA GLY A 588 -35.98 -24.13 17.60
C GLY A 588 -34.57 -24.38 17.04
N PRO A 589 -34.42 -25.28 16.05
CA PRO A 589 -33.10 -25.66 15.53
C PRO A 589 -32.35 -24.43 15.02
N VAL A 590 -31.03 -24.38 15.28
CA VAL A 590 -30.14 -23.41 14.67
C VAL A 590 -30.02 -23.80 13.20
N GLN A 591 -30.64 -23.05 12.29
CA GLN A 591 -30.49 -23.25 10.84
C GLN A 591 -29.41 -22.31 10.31
N SER A 592 -28.16 -22.75 10.41
CA SER A 592 -27.01 -21.99 9.92
C SER A 592 -25.94 -22.93 9.40
N THR A 593 -25.21 -22.48 8.40
CA THR A 593 -23.97 -23.13 7.97
C THR A 593 -22.81 -22.33 8.53
N LEU A 594 -22.01 -22.94 9.42
CA LEU A 594 -20.80 -22.31 9.96
C LEU A 594 -19.59 -22.71 9.11
N TYR A 595 -18.80 -21.72 8.73
CA TYR A 595 -17.53 -21.93 8.04
C TYR A 595 -16.38 -21.88 9.04
N GLU A 596 -16.28 -20.79 9.80
CA GLU A 596 -15.16 -20.52 10.69
C GLU A 596 -15.65 -19.82 11.97
N VAL A 597 -15.09 -20.20 13.12
CA VAL A 597 -15.41 -19.63 14.44
C VAL A 597 -14.11 -19.28 15.14
N LEU A 598 -13.98 -18.03 15.57
CA LEU A 598 -12.84 -17.49 16.30
C LEU A 598 -13.30 -16.90 17.63
N VAL A 599 -12.57 -17.20 18.70
CA VAL A 599 -12.81 -16.61 20.02
C VAL A 599 -11.50 -16.11 20.61
N PHE A 600 -11.49 -14.86 21.03
CA PHE A 600 -10.38 -14.23 21.73
C PHE A 600 -10.78 -13.94 23.17
N ASN A 601 -9.91 -14.20 24.14
CA ASN A 601 -10.17 -14.00 25.57
C ASN A 601 -9.98 -12.54 26.06
N ARG A 602 -10.17 -11.58 25.15
CA ARG A 602 -10.18 -10.13 25.41
C ARG A 602 -11.01 -9.38 24.37
N ALA A 603 -11.33 -8.12 24.65
CA ALA A 603 -11.81 -7.19 23.64
C ALA A 603 -10.67 -6.84 22.66
N LEU A 604 -10.87 -7.06 21.37
CA LEU A 604 -9.98 -6.59 20.32
C LEU A 604 -10.25 -5.11 20.04
N ASP A 605 -9.21 -4.35 19.74
CA ASP A 605 -9.37 -2.99 19.24
C ASP A 605 -9.82 -2.99 17.76
N ALA A 606 -10.12 -1.80 17.22
CA ALA A 606 -10.63 -1.67 15.86
C ALA A 606 -9.64 -2.18 14.79
N ASP A 607 -8.33 -1.99 14.99
CA ASP A 607 -7.30 -2.39 14.04
C ASP A 607 -7.08 -3.91 14.06
N GLU A 608 -7.09 -4.52 15.25
CA GLU A 608 -7.04 -5.96 15.45
C GLU A 608 -8.28 -6.65 14.90
N LEU A 609 -9.46 -6.11 15.18
CA LEU A 609 -10.71 -6.65 14.68
C LEU A 609 -10.79 -6.56 13.16
N GLN A 610 -10.37 -5.43 12.58
CA GLN A 610 -10.28 -5.27 11.12
C GLN A 610 -9.37 -6.33 10.51
N ARG A 611 -8.17 -6.57 11.06
CA ARG A 611 -7.27 -7.63 10.58
C ARG A 611 -7.89 -9.03 10.61
N VAL A 612 -8.68 -9.33 11.65
CA VAL A 612 -9.42 -10.60 11.72
C VAL A 612 -10.51 -10.68 10.66
N HIS A 613 -11.25 -9.59 10.42
CA HIS A 613 -12.24 -9.53 9.34
C HIS A 613 -11.60 -9.70 7.96
N ASP A 614 -10.51 -8.99 7.68
CA ASP A 614 -9.80 -9.06 6.40
C ASP A 614 -9.30 -10.49 6.15
N TYR A 615 -8.74 -11.16 7.17
CA TYR A 615 -8.34 -12.57 7.10
C TYR A 615 -9.51 -13.50 6.72
N ILE A 616 -10.67 -13.34 7.36
CA ILE A 616 -11.84 -14.19 7.12
C ILE A 616 -12.45 -13.95 5.73
N LEU A 617 -12.46 -12.70 5.26
CA LEU A 617 -13.03 -12.31 3.96
C LEU A 617 -12.11 -12.67 2.78
N ALA A 618 -10.79 -12.67 2.97
CA ALA A 618 -9.79 -12.96 1.94
C ALA A 618 -9.70 -14.45 1.51
N ASN A 619 -10.75 -15.24 1.78
CA ASN A 619 -10.91 -16.66 1.51
C ASN A 619 -9.82 -17.54 2.20
N PRO A 620 -10.03 -17.93 3.48
CA PRO A 620 -9.00 -18.45 4.38
C PRO A 620 -8.61 -19.93 4.14
N TRP A 621 -9.20 -20.59 3.14
CA TRP A 621 -9.13 -22.05 2.97
C TRP A 621 -8.11 -22.53 1.92
N LEU A 622 -7.11 -21.70 1.58
CA LEU A 622 -5.85 -22.28 1.12
C LEU A 622 -5.24 -23.02 2.31
N ASP A 623 -4.94 -24.31 2.12
CA ASP A 623 -4.54 -25.31 3.12
C ASP A 623 -3.21 -24.98 3.85
N GLU A 624 -2.76 -23.73 3.87
CA GLU A 624 -1.35 -23.46 3.63
C GLU A 624 -0.98 -21.99 3.95
N THR A 625 -1.33 -21.43 5.11
CA THR A 625 -0.87 -20.07 5.49
C THR A 625 0.28 -20.05 6.48
N TYR A 626 0.27 -20.85 7.57
CA TYR A 626 1.38 -20.83 8.54
C TYR A 626 2.60 -21.64 8.08
N ALA A 627 2.38 -22.90 7.69
CA ALA A 627 3.43 -23.76 7.17
C ALA A 627 4.07 -23.12 5.95
N VAL A 628 3.27 -22.64 5.00
CA VAL A 628 3.75 -21.91 3.81
C VAL A 628 4.37 -20.57 4.13
N ARG A 629 3.86 -19.78 5.09
CA ARG A 629 4.54 -18.53 5.48
C ARG A 629 5.94 -18.82 5.98
N ASN A 630 6.08 -19.73 6.95
CA ASN A 630 7.38 -20.12 7.49
C ASN A 630 8.26 -20.76 6.43
N ARG A 631 7.66 -21.57 5.56
CA ARG A 631 8.33 -22.28 4.49
C ARG A 631 8.81 -21.34 3.41
N LEU A 632 8.00 -20.41 2.95
CA LEU A 632 8.36 -19.36 2.01
C LEU A 632 9.39 -18.42 2.62
N GLN A 633 9.28 -18.08 3.91
CA GLN A 633 10.31 -17.32 4.61
C GLN A 633 11.66 -18.08 4.59
N LEU A 634 11.65 -19.38 4.86
CA LEU A 634 12.83 -20.23 4.77
C LEU A 634 13.38 -20.30 3.34
N THR A 635 12.51 -20.51 2.35
CA THR A 635 12.89 -20.54 0.93
C THR A 635 13.51 -19.20 0.51
N LEU A 636 12.94 -18.06 0.91
CA LEU A 636 13.49 -16.73 0.64
C LEU A 636 14.87 -16.54 1.31
N GLN A 637 15.05 -17.04 2.54
CA GLN A 637 16.36 -17.07 3.20
C GLN A 637 17.35 -17.94 2.41
N TRP A 638 16.93 -19.10 1.90
CA TRP A 638 17.74 -19.97 1.06
C TRP A 638 18.12 -19.23 -0.23
N GLY A 639 17.18 -18.51 -0.83
CA GLY A 639 17.38 -17.69 -2.03
C GLY A 639 18.42 -16.62 -1.79
N ALA A 640 18.30 -15.86 -0.70
CA ALA A 640 19.29 -14.83 -0.36
C ALA A 640 20.70 -15.42 -0.17
N LEU A 641 20.82 -16.54 0.55
CA LEU A 641 22.10 -17.23 0.75
C LEU A 641 22.68 -17.74 -0.58
N ALA A 642 21.86 -18.44 -1.36
CA ALA A 642 22.24 -19.06 -2.62
C ALA A 642 22.35 -18.06 -3.79
N ARG A 643 22.12 -16.76 -3.55
CA ARG A 643 21.99 -15.72 -4.58
C ARG A 643 20.99 -16.11 -5.68
N TYR A 644 19.87 -16.71 -5.26
CA TYR A 644 18.81 -17.23 -6.11
C TYR A 644 19.28 -18.27 -7.13
N HIS A 645 20.42 -18.93 -6.91
CA HIS A 645 20.92 -19.97 -7.81
C HIS A 645 20.07 -21.24 -7.71
N LYS A 646 19.22 -21.50 -8.71
CA LYS A 646 18.28 -22.64 -8.78
C LYS A 646 18.90 -23.98 -8.36
N PRO A 647 20.07 -24.40 -8.88
CA PRO A 647 20.69 -25.66 -8.47
C PRO A 647 21.07 -25.70 -6.98
N MET A 648 21.55 -24.59 -6.42
CA MET A 648 21.90 -24.53 -5.00
C MET A 648 20.64 -24.51 -4.13
N LEU A 649 19.60 -23.78 -4.53
CA LEU A 649 18.29 -23.81 -3.85
C LEU A 649 17.74 -25.23 -3.76
N ALA A 650 17.64 -25.95 -4.88
CA ALA A 650 17.19 -27.33 -4.89
C ALA A 650 18.07 -28.25 -4.02
N ARG A 651 19.38 -27.96 -3.94
CA ARG A 651 20.28 -28.72 -3.06
C ARG A 651 20.03 -28.46 -1.58
N LEU A 652 19.82 -27.20 -1.18
CA LEU A 652 19.47 -26.85 0.19
C LEU A 652 18.13 -27.46 0.59
N GLU A 653 17.19 -27.58 -0.35
CA GLU A 653 15.93 -28.27 -0.12
C GLU A 653 16.08 -29.77 0.08
N ALA A 654 16.89 -30.43 -0.74
CA ALA A 654 17.21 -31.83 -0.53
C ALA A 654 17.90 -32.10 0.83
N LEU A 655 18.71 -31.14 1.32
CA LEU A 655 19.31 -31.22 2.66
C LEU A 655 18.26 -31.10 3.77
N ARG A 656 17.26 -30.24 3.60
CA ARG A 656 16.13 -30.08 4.52
C ARG A 656 15.24 -31.31 4.57
N GLU A 657 14.82 -31.82 3.42
CA GLU A 657 14.00 -33.03 3.31
C GLU A 657 14.70 -34.25 3.90
N GLY A 658 16.02 -34.34 3.71
CA GLY A 658 16.86 -35.35 4.34
C GLY A 658 17.18 -35.09 5.81
N ALA A 659 16.58 -34.07 6.44
CA ALA A 659 16.82 -33.63 7.82
C ALA A 659 18.30 -33.38 8.17
N THR A 660 19.13 -33.09 7.16
CA THR A 660 20.56 -32.77 7.33
C THR A 660 20.76 -31.31 7.75
N ALA A 661 19.94 -30.40 7.22
CA ALA A 661 19.92 -29.00 7.62
C ALA A 661 18.51 -28.43 7.40
N THR A 662 17.79 -28.10 8.48
CA THR A 662 16.40 -27.63 8.41
C THR A 662 16.27 -26.13 8.69
N SER A 663 17.37 -25.48 9.10
CA SER A 663 17.44 -24.06 9.44
C SER A 663 18.74 -23.40 8.94
N LEU A 664 18.76 -22.07 8.85
CA LEU A 664 20.00 -21.32 8.58
C LEU A 664 21.07 -21.64 9.63
N ARG A 665 20.65 -21.93 10.87
CA ARG A 665 21.54 -22.27 11.98
C ARG A 665 22.28 -23.58 11.71
N ASP A 666 21.61 -24.59 11.17
CA ASP A 666 22.26 -25.86 10.79
C ASP A 666 23.27 -25.63 9.66
N LEU A 667 22.89 -24.85 8.64
CA LEU A 667 23.78 -24.48 7.54
C LEU A 667 24.97 -23.65 8.01
N ALA A 668 24.83 -22.85 9.08
CA ALA A 668 25.94 -22.09 9.63
C ALA A 668 27.03 -22.99 10.23
N THR A 669 26.68 -24.19 10.68
CA THR A 669 27.64 -25.18 11.19
C THR A 669 28.52 -25.79 10.08
N PHE A 670 28.15 -25.63 8.81
CA PHE A 670 28.92 -26.15 7.69
C PHE A 670 30.30 -25.48 7.62
N THR A 671 31.33 -26.30 7.49
CA THR A 671 32.69 -25.83 7.17
C THR A 671 32.78 -25.46 5.68
N LYS A 672 33.87 -24.78 5.29
CA LYS A 672 34.16 -24.55 3.87
C LYS A 672 34.18 -25.86 3.07
N SER A 673 34.68 -26.95 3.65
CA SER A 673 34.72 -28.26 2.98
C SER A 673 33.31 -28.82 2.72
N ASP A 674 32.37 -28.58 3.64
CA ASP A 674 30.98 -29.00 3.46
C ASP A 674 30.30 -28.18 2.36
N TRP A 675 30.58 -26.88 2.29
CA TRP A 675 30.15 -26.01 1.20
C TRP A 675 30.78 -26.39 -0.14
N ASP A 676 32.07 -26.72 -0.18
CA ASP A 676 32.75 -27.21 -1.39
C ASP A 676 32.05 -28.46 -1.94
N ALA A 677 31.62 -29.38 -1.06
CA ALA A 677 30.86 -30.56 -1.46
C ALA A 677 29.49 -30.20 -2.07
N GLN A 678 28.79 -29.18 -1.55
CA GLN A 678 27.52 -28.74 -2.13
C GLN A 678 27.72 -28.01 -3.46
N VAL A 679 28.75 -27.16 -3.56
CA VAL A 679 29.09 -26.41 -4.78
C VAL A 679 29.58 -27.33 -5.89
N ALA A 680 30.28 -28.43 -5.56
CA ALA A 680 30.67 -29.43 -6.53
C ALA A 680 29.46 -30.07 -7.26
N LEU A 681 28.35 -30.24 -6.55
CA LEU A 681 27.10 -30.81 -7.08
C LEU A 681 26.27 -29.81 -7.89
N THR A 682 26.35 -28.52 -7.54
CA THR A 682 25.40 -27.51 -8.00
C THR A 682 25.99 -26.53 -9.01
N GLY A 683 27.32 -26.38 -9.04
CA GLY A 683 27.96 -25.29 -9.78
C GLY A 683 28.01 -23.98 -8.99
N ALA A 684 28.47 -22.93 -9.66
CA ALA A 684 28.48 -21.58 -9.13
C ALA A 684 27.67 -20.66 -10.06
N PRO A 685 27.01 -19.61 -9.51
CA PRO A 685 26.35 -18.59 -10.30
C PRO A 685 27.31 -17.93 -11.31
N ALA A 686 26.78 -17.46 -12.44
CA ALA A 686 27.58 -16.89 -13.52
C ALA A 686 28.23 -15.55 -13.16
N ASP A 687 27.63 -14.80 -12.24
CA ASP A 687 28.09 -13.50 -11.75
C ASP A 687 29.19 -13.61 -10.68
N ILE A 688 29.50 -14.82 -10.19
CA ILE A 688 30.64 -15.03 -9.28
C ILE A 688 31.95 -14.81 -10.05
N PRO A 689 32.83 -13.91 -9.59
CA PRO A 689 34.13 -13.68 -10.22
C PRO A 689 35.06 -14.90 -10.12
N GLY A 690 35.80 -15.18 -11.19
CA GLY A 690 36.88 -16.16 -11.23
C GLY A 690 37.39 -16.33 -12.67
N ALA A 691 38.68 -16.62 -12.83
CA ALA A 691 39.29 -16.80 -14.15
C ALA A 691 38.79 -18.05 -14.88
N ASP A 692 38.37 -19.07 -14.11
CA ASP A 692 37.80 -20.31 -14.62
C ASP A 692 36.65 -20.84 -13.74
N GLU A 693 36.08 -21.99 -14.10
CA GLU A 693 34.98 -22.61 -13.33
C GLU A 693 35.42 -23.11 -11.94
N ALA A 694 36.65 -23.59 -11.79
CA ALA A 694 37.15 -24.10 -10.53
C ALA A 694 37.35 -22.97 -9.52
N GLU A 695 37.94 -21.85 -9.96
CA GLU A 695 38.11 -20.65 -9.15
C GLU A 695 36.76 -20.02 -8.79
N ARG A 696 35.78 -20.01 -9.71
CA ARG A 696 34.42 -19.54 -9.41
C ARG A 696 33.73 -20.40 -8.34
N LYS A 697 33.83 -21.73 -8.43
CA LYS A 697 33.29 -22.65 -7.42
C LYS A 697 33.93 -22.43 -6.05
N ASP A 698 35.26 -22.32 -5.99
CA ASP A 698 35.97 -22.04 -4.75
C ASP A 698 35.58 -20.67 -4.14
N ASN A 699 35.48 -19.63 -4.97
CA ASN A 699 35.02 -18.31 -4.55
C ASN A 699 33.56 -18.33 -4.04
N TYR A 700 32.69 -19.12 -4.68
CA TYR A 700 31.31 -19.26 -4.24
C TYR A 700 31.19 -19.99 -2.89
N ALA A 701 31.94 -21.08 -2.69
CA ALA A 701 31.98 -21.77 -1.40
C ALA A 701 32.52 -20.88 -0.26
N LYS A 702 33.56 -20.08 -0.54
CA LYS A 702 34.07 -19.05 0.39
C LYS A 702 33.00 -18.02 0.73
N LEU A 703 32.26 -17.54 -0.27
CA LEU A 703 31.17 -16.57 -0.08
C LEU A 703 30.05 -17.13 0.81
N LEU A 704 29.61 -18.37 0.57
CA LEU A 704 28.59 -19.04 1.39
C LEU A 704 29.06 -19.20 2.84
N THR A 705 30.30 -19.66 3.03
CA THR A 705 30.92 -19.80 4.35
C THR A 705 30.97 -18.45 5.08
N ARG A 706 31.43 -17.40 4.41
CA ARG A 706 31.59 -16.07 5.00
C ARG A 706 30.24 -15.42 5.33
N THR A 707 29.24 -15.60 4.48
CA THR A 707 27.87 -15.12 4.72
C THR A 707 27.31 -15.75 6.01
N MET A 708 27.48 -17.06 6.19
CA MET A 708 27.03 -17.76 7.39
C MET A 708 27.79 -17.35 8.64
N GLU A 709 29.11 -17.21 8.55
CA GLU A 709 29.96 -16.76 9.67
C GLU A 709 29.56 -15.37 10.16
N GLN A 710 29.20 -14.46 9.26
CA GLN A 710 28.76 -13.11 9.62
C GLN A 710 27.32 -13.06 10.15
N ALA A 711 26.43 -13.90 9.61
CA ALA A 711 25.02 -13.92 10.02
C ALA A 711 24.81 -14.62 11.37
N MET A 712 25.53 -15.72 11.63
CA MET A 712 25.31 -16.62 12.76
C MET A 712 26.65 -17.17 13.31
N PHE A 713 27.48 -16.26 13.86
CA PHE A 713 28.85 -16.57 14.26
C PHE A 713 28.93 -17.68 15.32
N THR A 714 28.04 -17.70 16.33
CA THR A 714 28.07 -18.75 17.36
C THR A 714 27.81 -20.15 16.79
N ALA A 715 26.87 -20.28 15.84
CA ALA A 715 26.59 -21.55 15.18
C ALA A 715 27.75 -21.97 14.27
N HIS A 716 28.34 -21.00 13.54
CA HIS A 716 29.55 -21.25 12.77
C HIS A 716 30.71 -21.73 13.64
N LEU A 717 30.97 -21.03 14.75
CA LEU A 717 31.97 -21.40 15.75
C LEU A 717 31.75 -22.83 16.24
N GLN A 718 30.51 -23.20 16.57
CA GLN A 718 30.18 -24.56 17.00
C GLN A 718 30.58 -25.60 15.94
N GLY A 719 30.22 -25.39 14.68
CA GLY A 719 30.57 -26.30 13.59
C GLY A 719 32.08 -26.40 13.39
N ARG A 720 32.80 -25.28 13.46
CA ARG A 720 34.26 -25.24 13.36
C ARG A 720 34.96 -25.97 14.50
N VAL A 721 34.48 -25.83 15.74
CA VAL A 721 35.03 -26.55 16.90
C VAL A 721 34.69 -28.04 16.83
N ALA A 722 33.50 -28.41 16.37
CA ALA A 722 33.10 -29.79 16.16
C ALA A 722 33.96 -30.51 15.10
N ALA A 723 34.44 -29.77 14.08
CA ALA A 723 35.30 -30.28 13.03
C ALA A 723 36.79 -30.42 13.41
N ILE A 724 37.19 -30.08 14.64
CA ILE A 724 38.57 -30.25 15.11
C ILE A 724 38.92 -31.74 15.14
N ALA A 725 39.98 -32.14 14.42
CA ALA A 725 40.38 -33.55 14.30
C ALA A 725 40.78 -34.22 15.63
N SER A 726 41.16 -33.45 16.64
CA SER A 726 41.54 -33.92 17.97
C SER A 726 41.07 -32.94 19.06
N PRO A 727 39.76 -32.94 19.39
CA PRO A 727 39.20 -31.97 20.32
C PRO A 727 39.63 -32.28 21.75
N THR A 728 39.90 -31.24 22.53
CA THR A 728 40.06 -31.37 23.98
C THR A 728 38.71 -31.60 24.66
N GLY A 729 38.70 -32.06 25.92
CA GLY A 729 37.43 -32.19 26.67
C GLY A 729 36.67 -30.86 26.80
N THR A 730 37.38 -29.72 26.84
CA THR A 730 36.74 -28.40 26.80
C THR A 730 36.11 -28.11 25.44
N ASP A 731 36.74 -28.50 24.33
CA ASP A 731 36.17 -28.30 22.98
C ASP A 731 34.90 -29.14 22.81
N THR A 732 34.90 -30.40 23.25
CA THR A 732 33.71 -31.25 23.27
C THR A 732 32.58 -30.61 24.08
N ASN A 733 32.88 -30.11 25.28
CA ASN A 733 31.87 -29.47 26.13
C ASN A 733 31.36 -28.14 25.57
N VAL A 734 32.20 -27.38 24.84
CA VAL A 734 31.75 -26.20 24.09
C VAL A 734 30.74 -26.59 23.02
N VAL A 735 31.02 -27.65 22.24
CA VAL A 735 30.09 -28.15 21.24
C VAL A 735 28.77 -28.58 21.89
N THR A 736 28.82 -29.38 22.96
CA THR A 736 27.62 -29.82 23.70
C THR A 736 26.73 -28.66 24.12
N VAL A 737 27.31 -27.58 24.66
CA VAL A 737 26.56 -26.41 25.13
C VAL A 737 25.98 -25.61 23.97
N LEU A 738 26.76 -25.40 22.90
CA LEU A 738 26.33 -24.60 21.75
C LEU A 738 25.36 -25.34 20.82
N SER A 739 25.35 -26.67 20.82
CA SER A 739 24.40 -27.50 20.08
C SER A 739 23.08 -27.74 20.83
N ASN A 740 22.94 -27.28 22.07
CA ASN A 740 21.70 -27.40 22.83
C ASN A 740 20.68 -26.35 22.31
N PRO A 741 19.51 -26.77 21.78
CA PRO A 741 18.49 -25.84 21.26
C PRO A 741 18.00 -24.82 22.30
N ALA A 742 18.05 -25.15 23.60
CA ALA A 742 17.73 -24.21 24.68
C ALA A 742 18.65 -22.97 24.70
N ASN A 743 19.79 -23.02 24.00
CA ASN A 743 20.77 -21.96 23.88
C ASN A 743 20.79 -21.28 22.50
N ASP A 744 19.81 -21.55 21.62
CA ASP A 744 19.80 -20.99 20.25
C ASP A 744 19.73 -19.46 20.20
N TRP A 745 19.26 -18.84 21.28
CA TRP A 745 19.23 -17.39 21.49
C TRP A 745 20.62 -16.77 21.73
N PHE A 746 21.65 -17.56 22.03
CA PHE A 746 22.98 -17.06 22.36
C PHE A 746 23.82 -16.78 21.11
N GLU A 747 24.06 -15.50 20.83
CA GLU A 747 24.93 -15.03 19.73
C GLU A 747 26.08 -14.17 20.26
N LEU A 748 27.32 -14.53 19.91
CA LEU A 748 28.52 -13.82 20.33
C LEU A 748 28.54 -12.41 19.72
N GLY A 749 28.92 -11.42 20.53
CA GLY A 749 28.88 -10.01 20.15
C GLY A 749 27.52 -9.33 20.35
N ARG A 750 26.42 -10.09 20.42
CA ARG A 750 25.09 -9.58 20.84
C ARG A 750 24.85 -9.80 22.32
N THR A 751 25.14 -11.01 22.80
CA THR A 751 24.98 -11.38 24.21
C THR A 751 26.34 -11.55 24.87
N ARG A 752 26.51 -10.97 26.07
CA ARG A 752 27.74 -11.18 26.86
C ARG A 752 27.83 -12.62 27.37
N VAL A 753 29.01 -13.22 27.28
CA VAL A 753 29.24 -14.59 27.78
C VAL A 753 28.97 -14.68 29.29
N ALA A 754 29.18 -13.60 30.04
CA ALA A 754 28.85 -13.56 31.46
C ALA A 754 27.35 -13.77 31.73
N THR A 755 26.49 -13.14 30.93
CA THR A 755 25.03 -13.32 31.04
C THR A 755 24.63 -14.74 30.62
N PHE A 756 25.22 -15.24 29.53
CA PHE A 756 25.00 -16.63 29.10
C PHE A 756 25.42 -17.66 30.16
N ALA A 757 26.51 -17.40 30.91
CA ALA A 757 26.94 -18.28 31.99
C ALA A 757 25.93 -18.36 33.16
N GLU A 758 25.08 -17.35 33.33
CA GLU A 758 24.06 -17.29 34.39
C GLU A 758 22.73 -17.91 33.96
N THR A 759 22.35 -17.74 32.68
CA THR A 759 21.01 -18.09 32.18
C THR A 759 20.99 -19.22 31.15
N GLY A 760 22.15 -19.62 30.65
CA GLY A 760 22.29 -20.68 29.65
C GLY A 760 22.11 -22.08 30.23
N ASP A 761 21.69 -23.01 29.38
CA ASP A 761 21.51 -24.41 29.73
C ASP A 761 22.80 -25.21 29.45
N PHE A 762 23.46 -25.65 30.52
CA PHE A 762 24.68 -26.45 30.47
C PHE A 762 24.42 -27.96 30.60
N THR A 763 23.18 -28.42 30.35
CA THR A 763 22.84 -29.84 30.34
C THR A 763 23.80 -30.62 29.43
N GLY A 764 24.37 -31.70 29.96
CA GLY A 764 25.41 -32.49 29.29
C GLY A 764 26.86 -32.13 29.64
N VAL A 765 27.09 -31.07 30.43
CA VAL A 765 28.40 -30.71 30.99
C VAL A 765 28.38 -30.87 32.51
N THR A 766 29.45 -31.42 33.10
CA THR A 766 29.51 -31.61 34.55
C THR A 766 29.58 -30.26 35.27
N PRO A 767 28.68 -29.96 36.23
CA PRO A 767 28.73 -28.70 36.97
C PRO A 767 30.06 -28.50 37.71
N GLY A 768 30.56 -27.27 37.71
CA GLY A 768 31.82 -26.88 38.37
C GLY A 768 32.94 -26.63 37.36
N ALA A 769 34.07 -27.33 37.51
CA ALA A 769 35.29 -27.05 36.76
C ALA A 769 35.12 -27.15 35.23
N GLU A 770 34.28 -28.07 34.73
CA GLU A 770 34.03 -28.19 33.29
C GLU A 770 33.19 -27.02 32.76
N THR A 771 32.13 -26.63 33.46
CA THR A 771 31.34 -25.42 33.16
C THR A 771 32.23 -24.17 33.16
N GLU A 772 33.10 -24.01 34.17
CA GLU A 772 34.04 -22.89 34.24
C GLU A 772 35.02 -22.88 33.05
N ALA A 773 35.49 -24.04 32.61
CA ALA A 773 36.37 -24.17 31.45
C ALA A 773 35.66 -23.77 30.14
N VAL A 774 34.40 -24.19 29.95
CA VAL A 774 33.58 -23.77 28.80
C VAL A 774 33.37 -22.27 28.79
N VAL A 775 32.93 -21.68 29.92
CA VAL A 775 32.72 -20.24 30.05
C VAL A 775 34.03 -19.48 29.80
N LYS A 776 35.17 -19.98 30.29
CA LYS A 776 36.49 -19.39 30.02
C LYS A 776 36.81 -19.40 28.53
N ARG A 777 36.58 -20.51 27.82
CA ARG A 777 36.82 -20.60 26.38
C ARG A 777 35.90 -19.67 25.59
N LEU A 778 34.60 -19.62 25.91
CA LEU A 778 33.66 -18.68 25.29
C LEU A 778 34.06 -17.22 25.52
N LYS A 779 34.56 -16.86 26.72
CA LYS A 779 35.13 -15.52 26.99
C LYS A 779 36.38 -15.21 26.17
N GLN A 780 37.16 -16.22 25.75
CA GLN A 780 38.29 -16.01 24.84
C GLN A 780 37.77 -15.70 23.43
N TYR A 781 36.79 -16.45 22.94
CA TYR A 781 36.13 -16.14 21.67
C TYR A 781 35.47 -14.75 21.68
N GLU A 782 34.73 -14.38 22.74
CA GLU A 782 34.14 -13.04 22.89
C GLU A 782 35.19 -11.92 22.83
N ARG A 783 36.39 -12.16 23.36
CA ARG A 783 37.49 -11.18 23.32
C ARG A 783 38.09 -11.04 21.92
N LEU A 784 38.27 -12.16 21.21
CA LEU A 784 38.83 -12.18 19.85
C LEU A 784 37.82 -11.71 18.81
N TYR A 785 36.52 -11.93 19.03
CA TYR A 785 35.43 -11.42 18.19
C TYR A 785 35.42 -9.88 18.09
N LYS A 786 35.98 -9.18 19.08
CA LYS A 786 36.16 -7.72 19.04
C LYS A 786 37.30 -7.26 18.12
N LEU A 787 38.11 -8.20 17.63
CA LEU A 787 39.29 -7.93 16.79
C LEU A 787 39.11 -8.42 15.37
N THR A 788 38.42 -9.55 15.20
CA THR A 788 38.17 -10.22 13.93
C THR A 788 36.88 -11.02 14.08
N ASP A 789 36.13 -11.16 12.99
CA ASP A 789 34.97 -12.04 12.87
C ASP A 789 35.31 -13.30 12.06
N GLU A 790 36.60 -13.63 11.89
CA GLU A 790 37.09 -14.82 11.17
C GLU A 790 37.58 -15.86 12.17
N TYR A 791 36.90 -17.01 12.24
CA TYR A 791 37.24 -18.10 13.14
C TYR A 791 38.69 -18.58 12.96
N ASP A 792 39.15 -18.73 11.71
CA ASP A 792 40.51 -19.19 11.42
C ASP A 792 41.57 -18.26 12.01
N VAL A 793 41.30 -16.95 11.97
CA VAL A 793 42.18 -15.94 12.58
C VAL A 793 42.14 -16.07 14.11
N MET A 794 40.96 -16.24 14.70
CA MET A 794 40.84 -16.46 16.16
C MET A 794 41.59 -17.70 16.61
N GLU A 795 41.42 -18.82 15.91
CA GLU A 795 42.04 -20.08 16.27
C GLU A 795 43.57 -20.01 16.16
N SER A 796 44.08 -19.32 15.14
CA SER A 796 45.52 -19.03 15.02
C SER A 796 46.04 -18.23 16.21
N PHE A 797 45.25 -17.29 16.74
CA PHE A 797 45.61 -16.53 17.94
C PHE A 797 45.53 -17.37 19.20
N LEU A 798 44.47 -18.17 19.40
CA LEU A 798 44.35 -19.04 20.57
C LEU A 798 45.52 -20.04 20.63
N THR A 799 45.88 -20.64 19.50
CA THR A 799 47.04 -21.54 19.37
C THR A 799 48.35 -20.84 19.70
N ALA A 800 48.50 -19.56 19.31
CA ALA A 800 49.66 -18.73 19.64
C ALA A 800 49.63 -18.14 21.07
N GLY A 801 48.61 -18.45 21.88
CA GLY A 801 48.43 -17.90 23.24
C GLY A 801 48.04 -16.41 23.26
N LEU A 802 47.47 -15.90 22.17
CA LEU A 802 47.08 -14.51 21.96
C LEU A 802 45.57 -14.31 22.17
N ASP A 803 45.05 -14.47 23.37
CA ASP A 803 43.59 -14.51 23.62
C ASP A 803 42.93 -13.15 23.93
N SER A 804 43.61 -12.03 23.68
CA SER A 804 43.11 -10.69 23.98
C SER A 804 43.70 -9.58 23.12
N ALA A 805 42.97 -8.46 23.01
CA ALA A 805 43.44 -7.25 22.35
C ALA A 805 44.80 -6.77 22.88
N HIS A 806 45.01 -6.88 24.20
CA HIS A 806 46.27 -6.50 24.82
C HIS A 806 47.43 -7.39 24.34
N ALA A 807 47.26 -8.71 24.40
CA ALA A 807 48.28 -9.67 23.96
C ALA A 807 48.65 -9.51 22.48
N VAL A 808 47.65 -9.26 21.62
CA VAL A 808 47.86 -9.00 20.18
C VAL A 808 48.52 -7.64 19.96
N SER A 809 48.11 -6.58 20.66
CA SER A 809 48.64 -5.23 20.50
C SER A 809 50.12 -5.09 20.88
N ASN A 810 50.60 -5.94 21.79
CA ASN A 810 51.99 -5.98 22.25
C ASN A 810 52.95 -6.71 21.27
N LYS A 811 52.44 -7.28 20.17
CA LYS A 811 53.27 -7.89 19.12
C LYS A 811 53.34 -6.99 17.88
N GLY A 812 54.52 -6.88 17.29
CA GLY A 812 54.72 -6.24 15.98
C GLY A 812 54.07 -7.06 14.84
N VAL A 813 53.78 -6.44 13.69
CA VAL A 813 53.14 -7.11 12.54
C VAL A 813 53.94 -8.34 12.11
N THR A 814 55.27 -8.22 12.01
CA THR A 814 56.15 -9.35 11.65
C THR A 814 56.10 -10.49 12.67
N GLN A 815 55.98 -10.18 13.97
CA GLN A 815 55.86 -11.18 15.03
C GLN A 815 54.49 -11.86 15.01
N LEU A 816 53.43 -11.12 14.68
CA LEU A 816 52.09 -11.68 14.50
C LEU A 816 52.08 -12.65 13.31
N MET A 817 52.56 -12.22 12.15
CA MET A 817 52.68 -13.10 10.97
C MET A 817 53.46 -14.38 11.28
N ALA A 818 54.59 -14.27 12.00
CA ALA A 818 55.38 -15.44 12.38
C ALA A 818 54.67 -16.37 13.38
N ALA A 819 53.85 -15.82 14.28
CA ALA A 819 53.14 -16.58 15.30
C ALA A 819 51.86 -17.25 14.78
N THR A 820 51.22 -16.67 13.75
CA THR A 820 49.87 -17.07 13.30
C THR A 820 49.78 -17.50 11.85
N GLY A 821 50.80 -17.21 11.02
CA GLY A 821 50.79 -17.48 9.59
C GLY A 821 49.94 -16.52 8.76
N LEU A 822 49.42 -15.44 9.35
CA LEU A 822 48.59 -14.45 8.64
C LEU A 822 49.37 -13.72 7.55
N SER A 823 48.65 -13.28 6.52
CA SER A 823 49.19 -12.34 5.52
C SER A 823 49.53 -11.00 6.17
N GLN A 824 50.41 -10.24 5.54
CA GLN A 824 50.78 -8.91 6.05
C GLN A 824 49.54 -8.01 6.22
N GLN A 825 48.64 -8.01 5.23
CA GLN A 825 47.42 -7.21 5.27
C GLN A 825 46.50 -7.60 6.44
N ALA A 826 46.26 -8.90 6.64
CA ALA A 826 45.42 -9.38 7.73
C ALA A 826 46.05 -9.08 9.10
N ALA A 827 47.37 -9.29 9.24
CA ALA A 827 48.10 -8.97 10.46
C ALA A 827 48.07 -7.47 10.78
N GLU A 828 48.20 -6.58 9.79
CA GLU A 828 48.07 -5.13 9.96
C GLU A 828 46.67 -4.70 10.40
N GLN A 829 45.63 -5.24 9.75
CA GLN A 829 44.24 -4.95 10.09
C GLN A 829 43.91 -5.35 11.52
N VAL A 830 44.24 -6.58 11.90
CA VAL A 830 43.94 -7.07 13.25
C VAL A 830 44.79 -6.39 14.31
N GLN A 831 46.07 -6.11 14.04
CA GLN A 831 46.91 -5.36 14.99
C GLN A 831 46.34 -3.95 15.22
N LYS A 832 45.84 -3.29 14.18
CA LYS A 832 45.19 -1.99 14.30
C LYS A 832 43.93 -2.07 15.16
N ALA A 833 43.07 -3.06 14.93
CA ALA A 833 41.89 -3.31 15.74
C ALA A 833 42.26 -3.59 17.22
N ALA A 834 43.28 -4.42 17.44
CA ALA A 834 43.80 -4.76 18.76
C ALA A 834 44.33 -3.53 19.51
N LYS A 835 45.15 -2.70 18.88
CA LYS A 835 45.63 -1.44 19.46
C LYS A 835 44.48 -0.52 19.84
N CYS A 836 43.50 -0.35 18.94
CA CYS A 836 42.32 0.48 19.21
C CYS A 836 41.54 -0.04 20.42
N GLN A 837 41.27 -1.34 20.47
CA GLN A 837 40.48 -1.95 21.54
C GLN A 837 41.24 -1.97 22.87
N ALA A 838 42.55 -2.25 22.86
CA ALA A 838 43.41 -2.19 24.03
C ALA A 838 43.50 -0.76 24.59
N HIS A 839 43.66 0.26 23.73
CA HIS A 839 43.68 1.66 24.15
C HIS A 839 42.32 2.12 24.68
N LYS A 840 41.19 1.69 24.10
CA LYS A 840 39.85 1.98 24.65
C LYS A 840 39.70 1.39 26.04
N ALA A 841 40.08 0.12 26.22
CA ALA A 841 40.04 -0.53 27.52
C ALA A 841 40.96 0.18 28.54
N MET A 842 42.16 0.57 28.12
CA MET A 842 43.12 1.30 28.97
C MET A 842 42.63 2.72 29.30
N HIS A 843 41.95 3.39 28.37
CA HIS A 843 41.37 4.71 28.58
C HIS A 843 40.21 4.63 29.57
N LEU A 844 39.30 3.67 29.40
CA LEU A 844 38.23 3.40 30.37
C LEU A 844 38.82 3.04 31.73
N TRP A 845 39.83 2.17 31.76
CA TRP A 845 40.57 1.84 32.98
C TRP A 845 41.15 3.09 33.63
N GLY A 846 41.83 3.98 32.89
CA GLY A 846 42.40 5.21 33.44
C GLY A 846 41.35 6.24 33.90
N MET A 847 40.27 6.40 33.14
CA MET A 847 39.17 7.34 33.47
C MET A 847 38.42 6.91 34.72
N PHE A 848 38.17 5.61 34.83
CA PHE A 848 37.39 5.08 35.91
C PHE A 848 38.28 4.83 37.13
N ASN A 849 39.43 4.16 37.01
CA ASN A 849 40.19 3.65 38.17
C ASN A 849 40.44 4.74 39.23
N ALA A 850 39.82 4.57 40.40
CA ALA A 850 39.83 5.52 41.51
C ALA A 850 41.23 5.85 42.05
N ASN A 851 42.24 5.05 41.71
CA ASN A 851 43.64 5.31 42.08
C ASN A 851 44.39 6.21 41.07
N LEU A 852 43.88 6.36 39.85
CA LEU A 852 44.44 7.24 38.81
C LEU A 852 43.65 8.54 38.66
N SER A 853 42.34 8.46 38.84
CA SER A 853 41.45 9.60 39.00
C SER A 853 41.69 10.19 40.39
N GLY A 854 42.58 11.19 40.50
CA GLY A 854 42.86 11.87 41.77
C GLY A 854 41.58 12.36 42.47
N PRO A 855 41.66 12.78 43.76
CA PRO A 855 40.47 13.18 44.52
C PRO A 855 39.66 14.22 43.74
N THR A 856 38.43 13.87 43.38
CA THR A 856 37.51 14.79 42.74
C THR A 856 37.15 15.89 43.74
N MET A 857 37.28 17.15 43.32
CA MET A 857 36.79 18.26 44.15
C MET A 857 35.27 18.13 44.27
N VAL A 858 34.76 18.09 45.50
CA VAL A 858 33.32 17.97 45.82
C VAL A 858 32.46 19.04 45.10
N ALA A 859 33.07 20.15 44.68
CA ALA A 859 32.42 21.27 44.01
C ALA A 859 32.25 21.13 42.48
N VAL A 860 32.78 20.09 41.84
CA VAL A 860 32.61 19.86 40.39
C VAL A 860 31.56 18.77 40.18
N ALA A 861 30.46 19.11 39.52
CA ALA A 861 29.41 18.14 39.19
C ALA A 861 29.99 16.95 38.42
N ASN A 862 29.77 15.74 38.94
CA ASN A 862 30.20 14.52 38.29
C ASN A 862 29.20 14.19 37.16
N TYR A 863 29.51 14.59 35.93
CA TYR A 863 28.64 14.40 34.75
C TYR A 863 28.59 12.94 34.24
N THR A 864 29.20 11.97 34.94
CA THR A 864 29.17 10.54 34.63
C THR A 864 28.07 9.78 35.37
N LYS A 865 26.86 10.35 35.51
CA LYS A 865 25.68 9.54 35.83
C LYS A 865 25.09 8.97 34.54
N PRO A 866 25.14 7.65 34.28
CA PRO A 866 24.33 7.06 33.23
C PRO A 866 22.86 7.34 33.54
N SER A 867 22.09 7.80 32.55
CA SER A 867 20.64 8.03 32.65
C SER A 867 19.83 6.73 32.71
N ALA A 868 20.48 5.56 32.66
CA ALA A 868 19.83 4.26 32.64
C ALA A 868 20.24 3.45 33.88
N THR A 869 19.24 2.99 34.63
CA THR A 869 19.38 2.03 35.72
C THR A 869 19.73 0.67 35.13
N LEU A 870 21.01 0.39 34.92
CA LEU A 870 21.48 -0.96 34.57
C LEU A 870 21.17 -1.91 35.72
N SER A 871 20.74 -3.15 35.45
CA SER A 871 20.57 -4.15 36.50
C SER A 871 21.93 -4.48 37.18
N PRO A 872 21.97 -5.00 38.42
CA PRO A 872 23.22 -5.38 39.07
C PRO A 872 24.11 -6.32 38.23
N ALA A 873 23.51 -7.26 37.49
CA ALA A 873 24.22 -8.14 36.55
C ALA A 873 24.81 -7.40 35.33
N GLN A 874 24.29 -6.21 35.02
CA GLN A 874 24.78 -5.36 33.95
C GLN A 874 25.87 -4.37 34.41
N GLN A 875 25.92 -4.08 35.71
CA GLN A 875 26.90 -3.17 36.31
C GLN A 875 28.23 -3.89 36.52
N ALA A 876 29.29 -3.37 35.93
CA ALA A 876 30.64 -3.79 36.29
C ALA A 876 31.06 -3.05 37.57
N ASP A 877 31.46 -3.78 38.60
CA ASP A 877 32.02 -3.18 39.82
C ASP A 877 33.55 -3.01 39.72
N TRP A 878 34.11 -2.18 40.59
CA TRP A 878 35.52 -1.82 40.53
C TRP A 878 36.43 -3.02 40.78
N GLU A 879 36.06 -3.88 41.72
CA GLU A 879 36.79 -5.09 42.07
C GLU A 879 36.79 -6.12 40.92
N SER A 880 35.69 -6.27 40.18
CA SER A 880 35.58 -7.16 39.02
C SER A 880 36.34 -6.63 37.80
N MET A 881 36.38 -5.30 37.60
CA MET A 881 37.12 -4.68 36.49
C MET A 881 38.61 -4.56 36.74
N PHE A 882 39.02 -4.28 37.99
CA PHE A 882 40.38 -3.84 38.32
C PHE A 882 41.08 -4.73 39.35
N GLY A 883 40.41 -5.78 39.85
CA GLY A 883 40.93 -6.65 40.89
C GLY A 883 40.88 -6.01 42.27
N SER A 884 41.66 -6.53 43.22
CA SER A 884 41.65 -6.00 44.58
C SER A 884 42.12 -4.54 44.60
N LEU A 885 41.26 -3.66 45.10
CA LEU A 885 41.59 -2.26 45.35
C LEU A 885 42.47 -2.08 46.61
N ASN A 886 42.78 -3.17 47.33
CA ASN A 886 43.62 -3.13 48.51
C ASN A 886 45.09 -3.01 48.12
N MET A 887 45.68 -1.86 48.42
CA MET A 887 47.08 -1.54 48.13
C MET A 887 47.93 -1.48 49.39
N CYS A 888 49.23 -1.75 49.24
CA CYS A 888 50.23 -1.52 50.29
C CYS A 888 50.23 -0.05 50.73
N ARG A 889 50.43 0.20 52.03
CA ARG A 889 50.37 1.57 52.62
C ARG A 889 51.47 2.52 52.14
N CYS A 890 52.57 1.98 51.59
CA CYS A 890 53.72 2.75 51.13
C CYS A 890 53.38 3.63 49.91
N GLU A 891 53.75 4.91 49.96
CA GLU A 891 53.50 5.89 48.89
C GLU A 891 54.11 5.47 47.55
N HIS A 892 55.34 4.95 47.56
CA HIS A 892 55.99 4.45 46.36
C HIS A 892 55.30 3.21 45.78
N CYS A 893 54.73 2.34 46.63
CA CYS A 893 53.99 1.16 46.18
C CYS A 893 52.62 1.50 45.58
N ARG A 894 52.10 2.71 45.84
CA ARG A 894 50.80 3.20 45.32
C ARG A 894 50.95 4.10 44.10
N SER A 895 52.19 4.42 43.69
CA SER A 895 52.46 5.33 42.57
C SER A 895 52.90 4.58 41.32
N VAL A 896 52.16 4.77 40.23
CA VAL A 896 52.53 4.34 38.87
C VAL A 896 53.72 5.12 38.28
N TYR A 897 54.14 6.20 38.95
CA TYR A 897 55.32 7.00 38.59
C TYR A 897 56.54 6.69 39.49
N SER A 898 56.45 5.66 40.35
CA SER A 898 57.55 5.30 41.23
C SER A 898 58.73 4.67 40.48
N ALA A 899 59.91 4.72 41.08
CA ALA A 899 61.08 4.01 40.55
C ALA A 899 60.83 2.49 40.42
N ALA A 900 59.99 1.92 41.29
CA ALA A 900 59.59 0.52 41.20
C ALA A 900 58.70 0.26 39.97
N ALA A 901 57.72 1.15 39.70
CA ALA A 901 56.89 1.06 38.50
C ALA A 901 57.72 1.22 37.22
N TYR A 902 58.66 2.17 37.20
CA TYR A 902 59.59 2.36 36.08
C TYR A 902 60.50 1.13 35.88
N MET A 903 61.02 0.53 36.94
CA MET A 903 61.82 -0.69 36.86
C MET A 903 61.01 -1.88 36.31
N VAL A 904 59.73 -2.02 36.71
CA VAL A 904 58.84 -3.06 36.18
C VAL A 904 58.59 -2.85 34.69
N ASP A 905 58.31 -1.62 34.26
CA ASP A 905 58.12 -1.27 32.84
C ASP A 905 59.38 -1.58 32.02
N MET A 906 60.56 -1.23 32.55
CA MET A 906 61.87 -1.55 31.98
C MET A 906 62.22 -3.04 31.91
N LEU A 907 61.59 -3.90 32.73
CA LEU A 907 61.77 -5.35 32.68
C LEU A 907 60.76 -6.04 31.75
N GLN A 908 59.65 -5.37 31.44
CA GLN A 908 58.58 -5.89 30.60
C GLN A 908 58.84 -5.63 29.11
N PHE A 909 59.52 -4.52 28.77
CA PHE A 909 60.00 -4.18 27.43
C PHE A 909 61.48 -4.54 27.27
#